data_AF-A0A2H0B9R1-F1
#
_entry.id   AF-A0A2H0B9R1-F1
#
_cell.length_a   1.000
_cell.length_b   1.000
_cell.length_c   1.000
_cell.angle_alpha   90.00
_cell.angle_beta   90.00
_cell.angle_gamma   90.00
#
_symmetry.space_group_name_H-M   'P 1'
#
loop_
_entity.id
_entity.type
_entity.pdbx_description
1 polymer ?
#
loop_
_entity_poly.entity_id
_entity_poly.type
_entity_poly.pdbx_seq_one_letter_code
_entity_poly.pdbx_strand_id
1 'polypeptide(L)'
;MKKNLLKFLFVLALVSLIIGIAGEYFVSHTYSKNINIHAFTQKLQLQRNVLRDVLNNFASEINNKGLEKFLPEVFNRYSSKLSGTGLYVFIYKNQNLVFWSDNSFIVNDWHFTGDLQQPVAFINNAWVVIEQKSIGDIYLEGFVLIKNEFPVENKFLNDKFNSKLDVKGDFDISVIPQQSAFQITDSKGNFLFSLIPKDGFYLTESHSCIPAVFYFLAVFFLLLGISEWMKTVAINHKNLMIAVVFITLVTIRFLMMFFQFPHVLYSTSFFSPDAYASSVILPSLGDVLIDALLIFYIVILFYREFTTLTFSRIVSQQKTYLIILMCVNVFFSYFIVFIARSLILNSSISYEIYNILNIDFETVIAFVILTSLFASQFFIFDKTILILKQWFSYKIIILWFVIPEVTLFLITFTFQEFNELYSLLFVFLTFFALAFFRYSGKNLGFYRYIFLIFLTAIYLTAFTLHYNHIKSLNIRKVIAVGLSNEHDMVAEMLLDDMQKKIGKDRIISELVQNSSDKRTEIFQYLRENYFSGFWTKYDIQTTICTSYDNLKITQTGEFYGCFNYFDEIVKEYGVNIPNTNFYFVDNNNGRISYLGILAFKNKEFDSLSTRLFIEFDSRLLNQELGYPDLLLDKKVSDANIAKKYSYAKYRNKKLLTRNGDFDYRLSLNIYNIPHKEFYIKNIDNYEHLFYKPDKKTTIVLSIPALDIYDVLIAFSYILILFFTLFILCFLIRNINKFNLNVTLNIRSRILISFIAVLILSFLLIGSGTVYYIITKYENKNFENISEKMQSITVELNDKIGMEDTLHSEQKDFITSLLIKFSNVFYSDINLYDNNGKLYATSRSEVFIKGLVGNLMNPEAFYNIAYQRKPEFILEEHIGGLKYLSAYMPYYNANGKFLAYLNLPYFTRQNTLTREISSFVITLVNIYLILILLAMSFTVFIANGLTHPLILLQRKFREIELGKKNEPIVYNRVDEIGSLVGEYNKMLEELSNSAEMLARSEREMAWREMAKQIAHEIKNPLTPMKLSVQQLLRSYKNKIPGWENLVDKMSKTLIEQIDALSAIASEFSLFARLPSPVIERINLVEKAQSVVELYKQSDNVKFVFDNHNNNEIYINADKEQILRILTNLVKNAIQAIPSGKEGLVKVETYNYSSLAIVKISDNGTGISDDVQQKLFNPNFTTKSGGMGLGLVMVKNMVEGMGGKVHYMTKLGEGTTFFVELTCVD
;
A
#
# COMPACT_ATOMS: atom_id res chain seq x y z
N MET A 1 4.14 35.39 -8.82
CA MET A 1 3.55 34.03 -8.90
C MET A 1 2.77 33.59 -7.64
N LYS A 2 3.32 33.57 -6.42
CA LYS A 2 2.64 32.98 -5.23
C LYS A 2 1.28 33.61 -4.84
N LYS A 3 1.11 34.94 -4.92
CA LYS A 3 -0.18 35.60 -4.65
C LYS A 3 -1.30 35.21 -5.63
N ASN A 4 -0.95 34.80 -6.86
CA ASN A 4 -1.92 34.38 -7.86
C ASN A 4 -2.45 32.97 -7.59
N LEU A 5 -1.60 32.07 -7.04
CA LEU A 5 -1.99 30.69 -6.72
C LEU A 5 -3.02 30.64 -5.58
N LEU A 6 -2.85 31.46 -4.54
CA LEU A 6 -3.78 31.50 -3.41
C LEU A 6 -5.20 31.92 -3.84
N LYS A 7 -5.29 33.03 -4.59
CA LYS A 7 -6.56 33.52 -5.14
C LYS A 7 -7.18 32.49 -6.07
N PHE A 8 -6.37 31.85 -6.90
CA PHE A 8 -6.83 30.79 -7.81
C PHE A 8 -7.45 29.60 -7.07
N LEU A 9 -6.84 29.12 -5.98
CA LEU A 9 -7.38 28.01 -5.18
C LEU A 9 -8.71 28.35 -4.50
N PHE A 10 -8.86 29.55 -3.94
CA PHE A 10 -10.14 29.98 -3.36
C PHE A 10 -11.22 30.19 -4.42
N VAL A 11 -10.87 30.71 -5.60
CA VAL A 11 -11.81 30.81 -6.73
C VAL A 11 -12.24 29.41 -7.18
N LEU A 12 -11.32 28.46 -7.31
CA LEU A 12 -11.66 27.07 -7.63
C LEU A 12 -12.58 26.45 -6.57
N ALA A 13 -12.30 26.66 -5.28
CA ALA A 13 -13.17 26.17 -4.21
C ALA A 13 -14.58 26.74 -4.31
N LEU A 14 -14.72 28.06 -4.55
CA LEU A 14 -16.01 28.72 -4.70
C LEU A 14 -16.75 28.26 -5.97
N VAL A 15 -16.05 28.14 -7.11
CA VAL A 15 -16.62 27.65 -8.37
C VAL A 15 -17.10 26.22 -8.21
N SER A 16 -16.29 25.33 -7.61
CA SER A 16 -16.69 23.96 -7.33
C SER A 16 -17.90 23.90 -6.39
N LEU A 17 -17.97 24.75 -5.36
CA LEU A 17 -19.12 24.83 -4.47
C LEU A 17 -20.39 25.28 -5.23
N ILE A 18 -20.30 26.31 -6.06
CA ILE A 18 -21.42 26.81 -6.87
C ILE A 18 -21.87 25.74 -7.87
N ILE A 19 -20.94 25.03 -8.52
CA ILE A 19 -21.27 23.92 -9.44
C ILE A 19 -21.92 22.77 -8.67
N GLY A 20 -21.45 22.46 -7.45
CA GLY A 20 -22.07 21.47 -6.58
C GLY A 20 -23.52 21.83 -6.25
N ILE A 21 -23.77 23.05 -5.80
CA ILE A 21 -25.11 23.57 -5.48
C ILE A 21 -26.01 23.62 -6.72
N ALA A 22 -25.50 24.15 -7.84
CA ALA A 22 -26.25 24.22 -9.09
C ALA A 22 -26.52 22.82 -9.65
N GLY A 23 -25.59 21.88 -9.50
CA GLY A 23 -25.73 20.48 -9.84
C GLY A 23 -26.79 19.80 -8.99
N GLU A 24 -26.78 19.98 -7.68
CA GLU A 24 -27.81 19.48 -6.75
C GLU A 24 -29.19 20.06 -7.07
N TYR A 25 -29.27 21.37 -7.36
CA TYR A 25 -30.50 22.01 -7.81
C TYR A 25 -30.98 21.46 -9.15
N PHE A 26 -30.09 21.27 -10.13
CA PHE A 26 -30.42 20.71 -11.44
C PHE A 26 -30.84 19.25 -11.35
N VAL A 27 -30.17 18.45 -10.53
CA VAL A 27 -30.45 17.04 -10.29
C VAL A 27 -31.81 16.89 -9.62
N SER A 28 -32.12 17.69 -8.59
CA SER A 28 -33.44 17.70 -7.94
C SER A 28 -34.57 18.22 -8.85
N HIS A 29 -34.33 19.23 -9.70
CA HIS A 29 -35.37 19.78 -10.59
C HIS A 29 -35.60 19.00 -11.89
N THR A 30 -34.54 18.52 -12.56
CA THR A 30 -34.63 17.97 -13.92
C THR A 30 -35.14 16.52 -13.93
N TYR A 31 -34.84 15.74 -12.89
CA TYR A 31 -35.28 14.35 -12.79
C TYR A 31 -36.79 14.21 -12.57
N SER A 32 -37.43 15.23 -11.99
CA SER A 32 -38.90 15.26 -11.84
C SER A 32 -39.65 15.43 -13.17
N LYS A 33 -38.98 15.84 -14.27
CA LYS A 33 -39.67 16.37 -15.46
C LYS A 33 -39.32 15.78 -16.83
N ASN A 34 -38.28 14.97 -17.02
CA ASN A 34 -38.00 14.37 -18.34
C ASN A 34 -37.30 13.01 -18.25
N ILE A 35 -38.08 11.94 -18.06
CA ILE A 35 -37.69 10.62 -18.58
C ILE A 35 -37.84 10.72 -20.09
N ASN A 36 -36.79 10.38 -20.86
CA ASN A 36 -36.85 10.43 -22.32
C ASN A 36 -37.66 9.24 -22.89
N ILE A 37 -38.96 9.25 -22.61
CA ILE A 37 -39.95 8.27 -23.08
C ILE A 37 -39.92 8.17 -24.60
N HIS A 38 -39.61 9.27 -25.28
CA HIS A 38 -39.49 9.26 -26.73
C HIS A 38 -38.32 8.39 -27.21
N ALA A 39 -37.14 8.49 -26.58
CA ALA A 39 -36.00 7.63 -26.88
C ALA A 39 -36.27 6.16 -26.56
N PHE A 40 -36.93 5.87 -25.43
CA PHE A 40 -37.38 4.52 -25.10
C PHE A 40 -38.29 3.94 -26.17
N THR A 41 -39.31 4.70 -26.59
CA THR A 41 -40.27 4.30 -27.63
C THR A 41 -39.57 4.03 -28.97
N GLN A 42 -38.62 4.88 -29.36
CA GLN A 42 -37.82 4.67 -30.58
C GLN A 42 -36.97 3.40 -30.51
N LYS A 43 -36.29 3.16 -29.38
CA LYS A 43 -35.46 1.96 -29.18
C LYS A 43 -36.29 0.68 -29.17
N LEU A 44 -37.46 0.70 -28.52
CA LEU A 44 -38.40 -0.42 -28.53
C LEU A 44 -38.87 -0.72 -29.96
N GLN A 45 -39.23 0.31 -30.73
CA GLN A 45 -39.62 0.14 -32.13
C GLN A 45 -38.49 -0.42 -32.99
N LEU A 46 -37.25 0.00 -32.76
CA LEU A 46 -36.08 -0.55 -33.45
C LEU A 46 -35.89 -2.04 -33.14
N GLN A 47 -36.01 -2.46 -31.87
CA GLN A 47 -35.94 -3.89 -31.50
C GLN A 47 -37.06 -4.71 -32.15
N ARG A 48 -38.30 -4.18 -32.20
CA ARG A 48 -39.42 -4.83 -32.90
C ARG A 48 -39.16 -4.99 -34.40
N ASN A 49 -38.60 -3.98 -35.06
CA ASN A 49 -38.27 -4.06 -36.48
C ASN A 49 -37.19 -5.13 -36.74
N VAL A 50 -36.14 -5.17 -35.91
CA VAL A 50 -35.11 -6.22 -35.99
C VAL A 50 -35.72 -7.61 -35.83
N LEU A 51 -36.61 -7.79 -34.85
CA LEU A 51 -37.30 -9.07 -34.65
C LEU A 51 -38.15 -9.45 -35.88
N ARG A 52 -38.91 -8.52 -36.45
CA ARG A 52 -39.70 -8.76 -37.68
C ARG A 52 -38.81 -9.18 -38.84
N ASP A 53 -37.65 -8.55 -39.02
CA ASP A 53 -36.70 -8.93 -40.07
C ASP A 53 -36.16 -10.35 -39.85
N VAL A 54 -35.87 -10.73 -38.61
CA VAL A 54 -35.48 -12.11 -38.25
C VAL A 54 -36.59 -13.10 -38.60
N LEU A 55 -37.84 -12.84 -38.18
CA LEU A 55 -38.98 -13.70 -38.49
C LEU A 55 -39.24 -13.78 -40.01
N ASN A 56 -39.05 -12.68 -40.74
CA ASN A 56 -39.19 -12.63 -42.18
C ASN A 56 -38.13 -13.48 -42.90
N ASN A 57 -36.88 -13.39 -42.46
CA ASN A 57 -35.78 -14.19 -42.99
C ASN A 57 -35.98 -15.67 -42.70
N PHE A 58 -36.39 -16.02 -41.47
CA PHE A 58 -36.69 -17.40 -41.09
C PHE A 58 -37.80 -17.95 -41.98
N ALA A 59 -38.87 -17.18 -42.18
CA ALA A 59 -39.95 -17.57 -43.07
C ALA A 59 -39.49 -17.83 -44.52
N SER A 60 -38.63 -16.95 -45.05
CA SER A 60 -38.09 -17.12 -46.40
C SER A 60 -37.18 -18.35 -46.52
N GLU A 61 -36.33 -18.62 -45.53
CA GLU A 61 -35.43 -19.77 -45.55
C GLU A 61 -36.20 -21.10 -45.40
N ILE A 62 -37.22 -21.14 -44.53
CA ILE A 62 -38.12 -22.29 -44.37
C ILE A 62 -38.84 -22.61 -45.69
N ASN A 63 -39.36 -21.59 -46.38
CA ASN A 63 -40.01 -21.77 -47.68
C ASN A 63 -39.05 -22.28 -48.77
N ASN A 64 -37.78 -21.85 -48.74
CA ASN A 64 -36.80 -22.21 -49.78
C ASN A 64 -36.20 -23.61 -49.58
N LYS A 65 -35.88 -24.00 -48.35
CA LYS A 65 -35.11 -25.24 -48.05
C LYS A 65 -35.93 -26.32 -47.34
N GLY A 66 -37.08 -25.98 -46.77
CA GLY A 66 -37.87 -26.85 -45.89
C GLY A 66 -37.37 -26.83 -44.44
N LEU A 67 -38.29 -27.04 -43.50
CA LEU A 67 -38.03 -26.92 -42.06
C LEU A 67 -36.94 -27.87 -41.54
N GLU A 68 -36.90 -29.12 -42.00
CA GLU A 68 -35.95 -30.13 -41.49
C GLU A 68 -34.49 -29.80 -41.79
N LYS A 69 -34.21 -29.18 -42.95
CA LYS A 69 -32.86 -28.71 -43.30
C LYS A 69 -32.50 -27.38 -42.63
N PHE A 70 -33.52 -26.58 -42.30
CA PHE A 70 -33.36 -25.28 -41.65
C PHE A 70 -33.00 -25.41 -40.17
N LEU A 71 -33.67 -26.31 -39.42
CA LEU A 71 -33.50 -26.42 -37.96
C LEU A 71 -32.03 -26.55 -37.50
N PRO A 72 -31.19 -27.46 -38.04
CA PRO A 72 -29.78 -27.57 -37.62
C PRO A 72 -28.95 -26.32 -37.96
N GLU A 73 -29.23 -25.65 -39.09
CA GLU A 73 -28.54 -24.41 -39.47
C GLU A 73 -28.85 -23.27 -38.50
N VAL A 74 -30.10 -23.19 -38.03
CA VAL A 74 -30.58 -22.10 -37.17
C VAL A 74 -30.12 -22.29 -35.73
N PHE A 75 -30.20 -23.53 -35.22
CA PHE A 75 -29.63 -23.88 -33.92
C PHE A 75 -28.13 -23.59 -33.85
N ASN A 76 -27.39 -23.71 -34.96
CA ASN A 76 -25.98 -23.34 -35.00
C ASN A 76 -25.76 -21.81 -35.12
N ARG A 77 -26.48 -21.15 -36.05
CA ARG A 77 -26.18 -19.79 -36.49
C ARG A 77 -26.83 -18.70 -35.64
N TYR A 78 -28.02 -18.96 -35.09
CA TYR A 78 -28.88 -17.92 -34.51
C TYR A 78 -29.11 -18.05 -33.01
N SER A 79 -28.97 -19.23 -32.42
CA SER A 79 -29.06 -19.43 -30.95
C SER A 79 -28.06 -18.52 -30.21
N SER A 80 -26.79 -18.58 -30.58
CA SER A 80 -25.71 -17.77 -29.99
C SER A 80 -25.81 -16.27 -30.32
N LYS A 81 -26.43 -15.90 -31.44
CA LYS A 81 -26.59 -14.49 -31.85
C LYS A 81 -27.78 -13.80 -31.18
N LEU A 82 -28.84 -14.55 -30.86
CA LEU A 82 -30.07 -14.04 -30.26
C LEU A 82 -30.06 -14.17 -28.74
N SER A 83 -29.32 -15.14 -28.18
CA SER A 83 -29.20 -15.27 -26.73
C SER A 83 -28.64 -13.98 -26.10
N GLY A 84 -29.23 -13.55 -24.98
CA GLY A 84 -28.87 -12.32 -24.28
C GLY A 84 -29.24 -11.00 -24.99
N THR A 85 -29.84 -11.05 -26.18
CA THR A 85 -30.26 -9.83 -26.90
C THR A 85 -31.57 -9.23 -26.40
N GLY A 86 -32.31 -9.99 -25.59
CA GLY A 86 -33.70 -9.71 -25.21
C GLY A 86 -34.70 -9.92 -26.36
N LEU A 87 -34.29 -10.63 -27.42
CA LEU A 87 -35.15 -11.09 -28.50
C LEU A 87 -35.26 -12.61 -28.42
N TYR A 88 -36.47 -13.12 -28.28
CA TYR A 88 -36.74 -14.55 -28.20
C TYR A 88 -37.54 -14.98 -29.42
N VAL A 89 -37.20 -16.13 -30.02
CA VAL A 89 -37.85 -16.68 -31.21
C VAL A 89 -38.14 -18.15 -30.99
N PHE A 90 -39.37 -18.54 -31.29
CA PHE A 90 -39.88 -19.91 -31.18
C PHE A 90 -40.51 -20.31 -32.52
N ILE A 91 -40.27 -21.56 -32.93
CA ILE A 91 -40.87 -22.13 -34.14
C ILE A 91 -41.65 -23.36 -33.73
N TYR A 92 -42.86 -23.45 -34.24
CA TYR A 92 -43.73 -24.57 -33.99
C TYR A 92 -44.29 -25.14 -35.28
N LYS A 93 -44.52 -26.45 -35.28
CA LYS A 93 -45.12 -27.19 -36.40
C LYS A 93 -46.23 -28.08 -35.85
N ASN A 94 -47.44 -27.97 -36.39
CA ASN A 94 -48.61 -28.72 -35.90
C ASN A 94 -48.80 -28.58 -34.37
N GLN A 95 -48.65 -27.36 -33.85
CA GLN A 95 -48.71 -27.02 -32.43
C GLN A 95 -47.58 -27.57 -31.53
N ASN A 96 -46.60 -28.28 -32.09
CA ASN A 96 -45.44 -28.76 -31.34
C ASN A 96 -44.26 -27.82 -31.53
N LEU A 97 -43.59 -27.47 -30.43
CA LEU A 97 -42.37 -26.66 -30.44
C LEU A 97 -41.22 -27.47 -31.08
N VAL A 98 -40.55 -26.88 -32.07
CA VAL A 98 -39.44 -27.52 -32.79
C VAL A 98 -38.15 -26.69 -32.77
N PHE A 99 -38.22 -25.41 -32.38
CA PHE A 99 -37.05 -24.55 -32.19
C PHE A 99 -37.34 -23.48 -31.13
N TRP A 100 -36.32 -23.18 -30.33
CA TRP A 100 -36.31 -22.07 -29.39
C TRP A 100 -34.93 -21.40 -29.43
N SER A 101 -34.90 -20.07 -29.34
CA SER A 101 -33.66 -19.30 -29.40
C SER A 101 -32.95 -19.15 -28.06
N ASP A 102 -33.64 -19.40 -26.95
CA ASP A 102 -33.15 -19.15 -25.59
C ASP A 102 -33.93 -20.01 -24.56
N ASN A 103 -33.34 -20.29 -23.40
CA ASN A 103 -33.94 -21.08 -22.33
C ASN A 103 -34.24 -20.28 -21.04
N SER A 104 -33.94 -18.97 -21.00
CA SER A 104 -34.28 -18.09 -19.88
C SER A 104 -35.73 -17.59 -19.94
N PHE A 105 -36.28 -17.45 -21.14
CA PHE A 105 -37.67 -17.02 -21.36
C PHE A 105 -38.62 -18.21 -21.39
N ILE A 106 -39.70 -18.12 -20.61
CA ILE A 106 -40.62 -19.24 -20.41
C ILE A 106 -41.81 -19.08 -21.36
N VAL A 107 -41.97 -20.06 -22.23
CA VAL A 107 -43.17 -20.20 -23.06
C VAL A 107 -43.86 -21.50 -22.66
N ASN A 108 -45.10 -21.38 -22.19
CA ASN A 108 -45.93 -22.55 -21.90
C ASN A 108 -46.34 -23.22 -23.22
N ASP A 109 -46.85 -24.45 -23.18
CA ASP A 109 -47.36 -25.17 -24.37
C ASP A 109 -48.57 -24.51 -25.04
N TRP A 110 -48.96 -23.31 -24.58
CA TRP A 110 -49.99 -22.51 -25.20
C TRP A 110 -49.43 -21.77 -26.41
N HIS A 111 -49.90 -22.18 -27.57
CA HIS A 111 -49.86 -21.34 -28.73
C HIS A 111 -50.88 -20.22 -28.66
N PHE A 112 -50.45 -19.00 -28.98
CA PHE A 112 -51.36 -17.89 -29.21
C PHE A 112 -52.12 -18.12 -30.53
N THR A 113 -53.25 -18.81 -30.43
CA THR A 113 -54.16 -19.09 -31.54
C THR A 113 -55.22 -17.99 -31.61
N GLY A 114 -54.85 -16.81 -32.11
CA GLY A 114 -55.81 -15.73 -32.38
C GLY A 114 -55.21 -14.33 -32.52
N ASP A 115 -56.03 -13.39 -33.01
CA ASP A 115 -55.77 -11.95 -32.95
C ASP A 115 -55.65 -11.53 -31.47
N LEU A 116 -54.43 -11.48 -30.97
CA LEU A 116 -54.12 -10.85 -29.69
C LEU A 116 -54.58 -9.39 -29.76
N GLN A 117 -55.66 -9.06 -29.03
CA GLN A 117 -56.17 -7.68 -28.96
C GLN A 117 -55.14 -6.69 -28.38
N GLN A 118 -54.11 -7.18 -27.70
CA GLN A 118 -53.02 -6.37 -27.14
C GLN A 118 -51.64 -6.92 -27.55
N PRO A 119 -50.75 -6.08 -28.12
CA PRO A 119 -49.42 -6.48 -28.58
C PRO A 119 -48.38 -6.67 -27.45
N VAL A 120 -48.76 -6.38 -26.21
CA VAL A 120 -47.90 -6.48 -25.02
C VAL A 120 -48.54 -7.44 -24.03
N ALA A 121 -47.75 -8.35 -23.48
CA ALA A 121 -48.21 -9.30 -22.49
C ALA A 121 -47.20 -9.42 -21.34
N PHE A 122 -47.73 -9.73 -20.16
CA PHE A 122 -46.94 -10.23 -19.04
C PHE A 122 -46.95 -11.75 -19.10
N ILE A 123 -45.79 -12.36 -19.35
CA ILE A 123 -45.65 -13.81 -19.46
C ILE A 123 -44.67 -14.27 -18.37
N ASN A 124 -45.21 -14.99 -17.38
CA ASN A 124 -44.53 -15.44 -16.17
C ASN A 124 -43.88 -14.29 -15.39
N ASN A 125 -42.62 -13.97 -15.68
CA ASN A 125 -41.82 -12.96 -14.98
C ASN A 125 -41.27 -11.89 -15.92
N ALA A 126 -41.88 -11.71 -17.10
CA ALA A 126 -41.38 -10.80 -18.11
C ALA A 126 -42.50 -10.09 -18.87
N TRP A 127 -42.35 -8.78 -19.01
CA TRP A 127 -43.12 -7.96 -19.93
C TRP A 127 -42.50 -8.02 -21.31
N VAL A 128 -43.30 -8.43 -22.31
CA VAL A 128 -42.82 -8.62 -23.67
C VAL A 128 -43.76 -8.00 -24.70
N VAL A 129 -43.18 -7.57 -25.83
CA VAL A 129 -43.94 -7.29 -27.06
C VAL A 129 -43.91 -8.53 -27.95
N ILE A 130 -45.08 -8.93 -28.46
CA ILE A 130 -45.25 -10.13 -29.27
C ILE A 130 -45.29 -9.76 -30.77
N GLU A 131 -44.56 -10.50 -31.59
CA GLU A 131 -44.62 -10.45 -33.05
C GLU A 131 -44.77 -11.88 -33.59
N GLN A 132 -45.65 -12.08 -34.57
CA GLN A 132 -45.96 -13.43 -35.06
C GLN A 132 -45.98 -13.48 -36.59
N LYS A 133 -45.67 -14.66 -37.13
CA LYS A 133 -45.76 -14.95 -38.57
C LYS A 133 -46.09 -16.42 -38.78
N SER A 134 -47.06 -16.72 -39.64
CA SER A 134 -47.46 -18.10 -39.97
C SER A 134 -47.16 -18.45 -41.43
N ILE A 135 -46.87 -19.73 -41.68
CA ILE A 135 -46.54 -20.31 -43.00
C ILE A 135 -47.16 -21.71 -43.07
N GLY A 136 -48.37 -21.83 -43.62
CA GLY A 136 -49.11 -23.09 -43.58
C GLY A 136 -49.29 -23.57 -42.13
N ASP A 137 -48.78 -24.77 -41.82
CA ASP A 137 -48.86 -25.36 -40.47
C ASP A 137 -47.69 -24.98 -39.53
N ILE A 138 -46.83 -24.05 -39.96
CA ILE A 138 -45.68 -23.56 -39.20
C ILE A 138 -45.98 -22.17 -38.62
N TYR A 139 -45.75 -22.01 -37.32
CA TYR A 139 -45.92 -20.75 -36.59
C TYR A 139 -44.58 -20.27 -36.06
N LEU A 140 -44.23 -19.02 -36.38
CA LEU A 140 -43.06 -18.31 -35.90
C LEU A 140 -43.54 -17.27 -34.89
N GLU A 141 -43.11 -17.42 -33.64
CA GLU A 141 -43.43 -16.48 -32.56
C GLU A 141 -42.16 -15.79 -32.08
N GLY A 142 -42.19 -14.46 -32.01
CA GLY A 142 -41.09 -13.63 -31.56
C GLY A 142 -41.50 -12.75 -30.39
N PHE A 143 -40.60 -12.57 -29.42
CA PHE A 143 -40.82 -11.75 -28.25
C PHE A 143 -39.69 -10.74 -28.08
N VAL A 144 -40.04 -9.48 -27.84
CA VAL A 144 -39.10 -8.43 -27.42
C VAL A 144 -39.25 -8.21 -25.93
N LEU A 145 -38.21 -8.48 -25.15
CA LEU A 145 -38.19 -8.22 -23.72
C LEU A 145 -38.23 -6.72 -23.44
N ILE A 146 -39.21 -6.29 -22.64
CA ILE A 146 -39.35 -4.93 -22.11
C ILE A 146 -38.68 -4.85 -20.73
N LYS A 147 -39.16 -5.67 -19.78
CA LYS A 147 -38.74 -5.67 -18.37
C LYS A 147 -38.87 -7.08 -17.79
N ASN A 148 -37.87 -7.54 -17.06
CA ASN A 148 -38.01 -8.70 -16.17
C ASN A 148 -38.56 -8.22 -14.81
N GLU A 149 -39.53 -8.93 -14.29
CA GLU A 149 -40.20 -8.69 -13.01
C GLU A 149 -40.23 -10.02 -12.24
N PHE A 150 -39.32 -10.18 -11.28
CA PHE A 150 -39.13 -11.44 -10.57
C PHE A 150 -40.01 -11.50 -9.31
N PRO A 151 -40.48 -12.70 -8.90
CA PRO A 151 -41.28 -12.85 -7.69
C PRO A 151 -40.49 -12.59 -6.40
N VAL A 152 -39.15 -12.59 -6.49
CA VAL A 152 -38.23 -12.37 -5.37
C VAL A 152 -37.03 -11.56 -5.88
N GLU A 153 -36.69 -10.48 -5.17
CA GLU A 153 -35.47 -9.71 -5.42
C GLU A 153 -34.33 -10.12 -4.48
N ASN A 154 -33.13 -10.27 -5.04
CA ASN A 154 -31.91 -10.59 -4.31
C ASN A 154 -30.67 -10.10 -5.07
N LYS A 155 -29.47 -10.48 -4.60
CA LYS A 155 -28.19 -10.08 -5.23
C LYS A 155 -28.06 -10.49 -6.70
N PHE A 156 -28.81 -11.49 -7.17
CA PHE A 156 -28.76 -11.99 -8.54
C PHE A 156 -30.01 -11.61 -9.36
N LEU A 157 -31.18 -11.57 -8.74
CA LEU A 157 -32.46 -11.26 -9.36
C LEU A 157 -32.87 -9.85 -8.98
N ASN A 158 -32.95 -8.96 -9.96
CA ASN A 158 -33.45 -7.60 -9.75
C ASN A 158 -34.34 -7.25 -10.93
N ASP A 159 -35.45 -6.56 -10.66
CA ASP A 159 -36.33 -6.06 -11.69
C ASP A 159 -35.58 -5.05 -12.57
N LYS A 160 -35.43 -5.39 -13.85
CA LYS A 160 -34.65 -4.57 -14.79
C LYS A 160 -35.31 -4.52 -16.14
N PHE A 161 -35.36 -3.32 -16.69
CA PHE A 161 -35.65 -3.11 -18.11
C PHE A 161 -34.55 -3.72 -18.97
N ASN A 162 -34.92 -4.20 -20.15
CA ASN A 162 -33.96 -4.64 -21.16
C ASN A 162 -32.95 -3.52 -21.44
N SER A 163 -31.67 -3.82 -21.29
CA SER A 163 -30.56 -2.85 -21.41
C SER A 163 -30.53 -2.13 -22.75
N LYS A 164 -31.06 -2.74 -23.82
CA LYS A 164 -31.16 -2.11 -25.14
C LYS A 164 -32.22 -1.02 -25.23
N LEU A 165 -33.14 -0.95 -24.27
CA LEU A 165 -34.21 0.05 -24.24
C LEU A 165 -33.82 1.33 -23.46
N ASP A 166 -32.76 1.27 -22.64
CA ASP A 166 -32.13 2.44 -21.98
C ASP A 166 -33.11 3.34 -21.19
N VAL A 167 -33.94 2.70 -20.35
CA VAL A 167 -34.83 3.40 -19.41
C VAL A 167 -34.06 3.73 -18.13
N LYS A 168 -34.17 4.98 -17.67
CA LYS A 168 -33.62 5.43 -16.39
C LYS A 168 -34.74 5.71 -15.40
N GLY A 169 -34.80 4.94 -14.33
CA GLY A 169 -35.82 5.01 -13.28
C GLY A 169 -36.54 3.69 -13.10
N ASP A 170 -37.20 3.53 -11.95
CA ASP A 170 -37.97 2.34 -11.64
C ASP A 170 -39.46 2.58 -11.95
N PHE A 171 -39.99 1.77 -12.87
CA PHE A 171 -41.34 1.91 -13.38
C PHE A 171 -42.06 0.58 -13.38
N ASP A 172 -43.34 0.61 -13.00
CA ASP A 172 -44.28 -0.46 -13.24
C ASP A 172 -44.93 -0.30 -14.61
N ILE A 173 -45.32 -1.43 -15.21
CA ILE A 173 -45.94 -1.48 -16.52
C ILE A 173 -47.43 -1.77 -16.34
N SER A 174 -48.28 -0.98 -17.01
CA SER A 174 -49.71 -1.27 -17.09
C SER A 174 -50.16 -1.31 -18.54
N VAL A 175 -50.84 -2.38 -18.94
CA VAL A 175 -51.48 -2.50 -20.26
C VAL A 175 -52.79 -1.71 -20.36
N ILE A 176 -53.19 -1.02 -19.29
CA ILE A 176 -54.35 -0.12 -19.26
C ILE A 176 -53.84 1.33 -19.26
N PRO A 177 -54.43 2.23 -20.06
CA PRO A 177 -54.05 3.64 -20.03
C PRO A 177 -54.42 4.26 -18.68
N GLN A 178 -53.43 4.85 -18.00
CA GLN A 178 -53.60 5.62 -16.76
C GLN A 178 -53.26 7.10 -16.99
N GLN A 179 -54.01 8.02 -16.35
CA GLN A 179 -53.85 9.47 -16.54
C GLN A 179 -52.57 10.05 -15.92
N SER A 180 -52.03 9.41 -14.88
CA SER A 180 -50.81 9.82 -14.17
C SER A 180 -49.54 9.09 -14.63
N ALA A 181 -49.61 8.33 -15.72
CA ALA A 181 -48.54 7.45 -16.21
C ALA A 181 -48.07 7.87 -17.62
N PHE A 182 -46.85 7.49 -17.99
CA PHE A 182 -46.29 7.79 -19.30
C PHE A 182 -46.75 6.78 -20.35
N GLN A 183 -47.46 7.23 -21.37
CA GLN A 183 -48.01 6.34 -22.41
C GLN A 183 -47.00 6.04 -23.52
N ILE A 184 -46.87 4.76 -23.88
CA ILE A 184 -46.03 4.26 -24.96
C ILE A 184 -46.91 3.85 -26.13
N THR A 185 -46.58 4.34 -27.33
CA THR A 185 -47.33 4.08 -28.56
C THR A 185 -46.46 3.42 -29.63
N ASP A 186 -47.08 2.72 -30.59
CA ASP A 186 -46.40 2.22 -31.79
C ASP A 186 -46.10 3.33 -32.82
N SER A 187 -45.44 2.98 -33.92
CA SER A 187 -45.12 3.91 -35.01
C SER A 187 -46.34 4.48 -35.76
N LYS A 188 -47.53 3.93 -35.55
CA LYS A 188 -48.81 4.39 -36.10
C LYS A 188 -49.62 5.20 -35.07
N GLY A 189 -49.11 5.37 -33.85
CA GLY A 189 -49.77 6.10 -32.76
C GLY A 189 -50.73 5.25 -31.93
N ASN A 190 -50.79 3.92 -32.12
CA ASN A 190 -51.62 3.05 -31.30
C ASN A 190 -50.99 2.83 -29.93
N PHE A 191 -51.80 2.87 -28.87
CA PHE A 191 -51.35 2.62 -27.50
C PHE A 191 -50.82 1.19 -27.33
N LEU A 192 -49.68 1.04 -26.67
CA LEU A 192 -49.08 -0.24 -26.31
C LEU A 192 -49.22 -0.53 -24.81
N PHE A 193 -48.71 0.37 -23.95
CA PHE A 193 -48.75 0.27 -22.49
C PHE A 193 -48.38 1.61 -21.82
N SER A 194 -48.57 1.70 -20.51
CA SER A 194 -48.20 2.83 -19.65
C SER A 194 -47.03 2.47 -18.72
N LEU A 195 -46.10 3.41 -18.50
CA LEU A 195 -45.06 3.35 -17.48
C LEU A 195 -45.46 4.19 -16.26
N ILE A 196 -45.57 3.54 -15.09
CA ILE A 196 -45.98 4.14 -13.81
C ILE A 196 -44.74 4.24 -12.90
N PRO A 197 -44.33 5.42 -12.42
CA PRO A 197 -43.18 5.53 -11.52
C PRO A 197 -43.45 4.90 -10.14
N LYS A 198 -42.55 4.03 -9.65
CA LYS A 198 -42.55 3.51 -8.27
C LYS A 198 -42.10 4.61 -7.28
N ASP A 199 -42.80 4.73 -6.15
CA ASP A 199 -42.58 5.62 -4.99
C ASP A 199 -41.53 6.75 -5.13
N GLY A 200 -42.03 7.99 -5.26
CA GLY A 200 -41.33 9.25 -4.94
C GLY A 200 -39.86 9.35 -5.35
N PHE A 201 -39.57 9.48 -6.66
CA PHE A 201 -38.29 9.92 -7.26
C PHE A 201 -37.06 9.98 -6.31
N TYR A 202 -36.61 8.83 -5.79
CA TYR A 202 -35.30 8.78 -5.15
C TYR A 202 -34.24 8.97 -6.23
N LEU A 203 -33.37 9.96 -6.02
CA LEU A 203 -32.23 10.21 -6.89
C LEU A 203 -31.36 8.96 -6.92
N THR A 204 -31.20 8.38 -8.11
CA THR A 204 -30.31 7.24 -8.33
C THR A 204 -28.88 7.64 -7.93
N GLU A 205 -28.16 6.76 -7.21
CA GLU A 205 -26.82 7.02 -6.68
C GLU A 205 -25.83 7.58 -7.74
N SER A 206 -25.98 7.16 -8.99
CA SER A 206 -25.16 7.60 -10.12
C SER A 206 -25.31 9.09 -10.46
N HIS A 207 -26.48 9.68 -10.23
CA HIS A 207 -26.77 11.09 -10.52
C HIS A 207 -26.39 12.03 -9.37
N SER A 208 -26.37 11.49 -8.14
CA SER A 208 -25.87 12.16 -6.93
C SER A 208 -24.35 12.28 -6.89
N CYS A 209 -23.62 11.45 -7.64
CA CYS A 209 -22.16 11.46 -7.68
C CYS A 209 -21.54 12.79 -8.17
N ILE A 210 -22.11 13.43 -9.19
CA ILE A 210 -21.49 14.63 -9.78
C ILE A 210 -21.50 15.80 -8.78
N PRO A 211 -22.66 16.20 -8.19
CA PRO A 211 -22.66 17.22 -7.14
C PRO A 211 -21.76 16.86 -5.96
N ALA A 212 -21.78 15.60 -5.52
CA ALA A 212 -20.92 15.12 -4.42
C ALA A 212 -19.43 15.31 -4.73
N VAL A 213 -18.96 14.95 -5.94
CA VAL A 213 -17.56 15.16 -6.37
C VAL A 213 -17.19 16.64 -6.33
N PHE A 214 -18.08 17.54 -6.78
CA PHE A 214 -17.83 18.97 -6.72
C PHE A 214 -17.79 19.52 -5.30
N TYR A 215 -18.61 18.99 -4.38
CA TYR A 215 -18.50 19.31 -2.95
C TYR A 215 -17.16 18.85 -2.37
N PHE A 216 -16.70 17.62 -2.68
CA PHE A 216 -15.38 17.14 -2.26
C PHE A 216 -14.24 17.98 -2.86
N LEU A 217 -14.33 18.38 -4.13
CA LEU A 217 -13.37 19.28 -4.77
C LEU A 217 -13.36 20.67 -4.12
N ALA A 218 -14.53 21.21 -3.78
CA ALA A 218 -14.63 22.49 -3.08
C ALA A 218 -13.91 22.45 -1.74
N VAL A 219 -14.16 21.41 -0.93
CA VAL A 219 -13.46 21.19 0.35
C VAL A 219 -11.96 21.00 0.10
N PHE A 220 -11.57 20.17 -0.87
CA PHE A 220 -10.16 19.92 -1.20
C PHE A 220 -9.41 21.20 -1.57
N PHE A 221 -9.96 22.02 -2.48
CA PHE A 221 -9.35 23.30 -2.86
C PHE A 221 -9.35 24.31 -1.73
N LEU A 222 -10.39 24.34 -0.90
CA LEU A 222 -10.45 25.19 0.30
C LEU A 222 -9.35 24.80 1.29
N LEU A 223 -9.16 23.51 1.56
CA LEU A 223 -8.09 23.00 2.42
C LEU A 223 -6.69 23.31 1.83
N LEU A 224 -6.50 23.17 0.52
CA LEU A 224 -5.25 23.59 -0.13
C LEU A 224 -5.03 25.12 -0.04
N GLY A 225 -6.10 25.90 -0.24
CA GLY A 225 -6.10 27.35 -0.12
C GLY A 225 -5.71 27.81 1.29
N ILE A 226 -6.28 27.20 2.32
CA ILE A 226 -5.91 27.44 3.73
C ILE A 226 -4.43 27.11 3.96
N SER A 227 -3.94 25.97 3.44
CA SER A 227 -2.53 25.58 3.55
C SER A 227 -1.57 26.56 2.86
N GLU A 228 -1.95 27.14 1.73
CA GLU A 228 -1.14 28.17 1.05
C GLU A 228 -1.26 29.54 1.77
N TRP A 229 -2.45 29.88 2.28
CA TRP A 229 -2.68 31.10 3.05
C TRP A 229 -1.84 31.13 4.31
N MET A 230 -1.73 30.01 5.02
CA MET A 230 -0.93 29.88 6.24
C MET A 230 0.56 30.21 6.02
N LYS A 231 1.08 30.08 4.80
CA LYS A 231 2.45 30.50 4.46
C LYS A 231 2.62 32.03 4.43
N THR A 232 1.53 32.76 4.20
CA THR A 232 1.51 34.23 4.15
C THR A 232 1.22 34.88 5.50
N VAL A 233 0.65 34.12 6.45
CA VAL A 233 0.39 34.56 7.82
C VAL A 233 1.71 34.83 8.55
N ALA A 234 1.80 35.99 9.20
CA ALA A 234 2.96 36.35 10.01
C ALA A 234 3.18 35.34 11.15
N ILE A 235 4.44 35.01 11.43
CA ILE A 235 4.86 33.97 12.39
C ILE A 235 4.13 34.10 13.73
N ASN A 236 4.04 35.31 14.27
CA ASN A 236 3.42 35.58 15.57
C ASN A 236 1.90 35.27 15.63
N HIS A 237 1.23 35.25 14.49
CA HIS A 237 -0.21 34.97 14.40
C HIS A 237 -0.51 33.54 13.94
N LYS A 238 0.48 32.75 13.51
CA LYS A 238 0.24 31.40 12.96
C LYS A 238 -0.50 30.48 13.92
N ASN A 239 -0.13 30.45 15.19
CA ASN A 239 -0.77 29.57 16.17
C ASN A 239 -2.24 29.96 16.43
N LEU A 240 -2.53 31.27 16.52
CA LEU A 240 -3.90 31.77 16.63
C LEU A 240 -4.72 31.39 15.38
N MET A 241 -4.14 31.55 14.19
CA MET A 241 -4.81 31.20 12.94
C MET A 241 -5.09 29.70 12.81
N ILE A 242 -4.21 28.83 13.30
CA ILE A 242 -4.47 27.37 13.36
C ILE A 242 -5.68 27.09 14.26
N ALA A 243 -5.77 27.76 15.43
CA ALA A 243 -6.92 27.60 16.32
C ALA A 243 -8.22 28.12 15.70
N VAL A 244 -8.17 29.26 14.99
CA VAL A 244 -9.32 29.77 14.22
C VAL A 244 -9.74 28.77 13.14
N VAL A 245 -8.82 28.25 12.34
CA VAL A 245 -9.11 27.23 11.31
C VAL A 245 -9.73 25.98 11.93
N PHE A 246 -9.21 25.51 13.07
CA PHE A 246 -9.78 24.38 13.80
C PHE A 246 -11.24 24.63 14.20
N ILE A 247 -11.53 25.76 14.85
CA ILE A 247 -12.88 26.14 15.28
C ILE A 247 -13.82 26.28 14.07
N THR A 248 -13.34 26.90 12.99
CA THR A 248 -14.13 27.06 11.76
C THR A 248 -14.47 25.71 11.11
N LEU A 249 -13.53 24.77 11.03
CA LEU A 249 -13.80 23.45 10.47
C LEU A 249 -14.76 22.64 11.35
N VAL A 250 -14.61 22.70 12.67
CA VAL A 250 -15.53 22.03 13.61
C VAL A 250 -16.94 22.63 13.54
N THR A 251 -17.06 23.96 13.45
CA THR A 251 -18.37 24.62 13.31
C THR A 251 -19.04 24.32 11.97
N ILE A 252 -18.30 24.36 10.85
CA ILE A 252 -18.82 23.91 9.54
C ILE A 252 -19.30 22.47 9.64
N ARG A 253 -18.50 21.59 10.26
CA ARG A 253 -18.87 20.18 10.40
C ARG A 253 -20.13 19.96 11.23
N PHE A 254 -20.25 20.68 12.35
CA PHE A 254 -21.46 20.66 13.17
C PHE A 254 -22.69 21.14 12.38
N LEU A 255 -22.56 22.22 11.60
CA LEU A 255 -23.63 22.73 10.75
C LEU A 255 -24.01 21.73 9.65
N MET A 256 -23.03 21.09 9.00
CA MET A 256 -23.29 20.05 7.99
C MET A 256 -24.11 18.89 8.55
N MET A 257 -23.82 18.46 9.79
CA MET A 257 -24.54 17.36 10.44
C MET A 257 -25.94 17.80 10.92
N PHE A 258 -26.04 19.00 11.50
CA PHE A 258 -27.32 19.53 12.01
C PHE A 258 -28.33 19.84 10.89
N PHE A 259 -27.87 20.44 9.78
CA PHE A 259 -28.71 20.80 8.65
C PHE A 259 -28.76 19.73 7.55
N GLN A 260 -28.02 18.62 7.70
CA GLN A 260 -27.85 17.59 6.67
C GLN A 260 -27.48 18.18 5.29
N PHE A 261 -26.58 19.17 5.29
CA PHE A 261 -26.09 19.82 4.08
C PHE A 261 -24.68 19.33 3.72
N PRO A 262 -24.41 19.00 2.44
CA PRO A 262 -25.32 18.91 1.29
C PRO A 262 -26.28 17.72 1.35
N HIS A 263 -27.54 17.92 0.97
CA HIS A 263 -28.59 16.89 1.07
C HIS A 263 -28.29 15.67 0.19
N VAL A 264 -27.65 15.91 -0.97
CA VAL A 264 -27.21 14.83 -1.87
C VAL A 264 -26.33 13.80 -1.18
N LEU A 265 -25.45 14.19 -0.25
CA LEU A 265 -24.60 13.22 0.49
C LEU A 265 -25.43 12.35 1.43
N TYR A 266 -26.30 12.96 2.24
CA TYR A 266 -27.13 12.25 3.23
C TYR A 266 -28.26 11.42 2.62
N SER A 267 -28.54 11.60 1.32
CA SER A 267 -29.44 10.72 0.56
C SER A 267 -28.81 9.40 0.10
N THR A 268 -27.49 9.24 0.25
CA THR A 268 -26.79 8.00 -0.13
C THR A 268 -26.74 6.97 0.98
N SER A 269 -26.69 5.69 0.61
CA SER A 269 -26.49 4.56 1.52
C SER A 269 -25.24 4.70 2.41
N PHE A 270 -24.19 5.37 1.91
CA PHE A 270 -22.94 5.58 2.62
C PHE A 270 -23.03 6.52 3.84
N PHE A 271 -24.00 7.45 3.84
CA PHE A 271 -24.30 8.34 4.97
C PHE A 271 -25.52 7.88 5.79
N SER A 272 -25.97 6.64 5.55
CA SER A 272 -27.02 5.99 6.34
C SER A 272 -26.41 5.24 7.55
N PRO A 273 -27.22 4.92 8.58
CA PRO A 273 -26.77 4.14 9.73
C PRO A 273 -26.58 2.64 9.44
N ASP A 274 -26.86 2.16 8.22
CA ASP A 274 -26.91 0.73 7.88
C ASP A 274 -25.54 0.04 8.00
N ALA A 275 -24.46 0.72 7.58
CA ALA A 275 -23.11 0.18 7.64
C ALA A 275 -22.45 0.37 9.03
N TYR A 276 -22.71 1.52 9.66
CA TYR A 276 -22.15 1.91 10.95
C TYR A 276 -22.98 3.00 11.59
N ALA A 277 -23.26 2.87 12.87
CA ALA A 277 -23.79 3.94 13.71
C ALA A 277 -23.40 3.69 15.17
N SER A 278 -22.88 4.69 15.86
CA SER A 278 -22.56 4.56 17.29
C SER A 278 -23.18 5.62 18.19
N SER A 279 -23.34 6.84 17.68
CA SER A 279 -23.85 7.97 18.47
C SER A 279 -24.34 9.09 17.56
N VAL A 280 -24.95 10.12 18.15
CA VAL A 280 -25.36 11.35 17.44
C VAL A 280 -24.19 12.05 16.75
N ILE A 281 -22.97 11.91 17.28
CA ILE A 281 -21.75 12.54 16.74
C ILE A 281 -21.10 11.66 15.66
N LEU A 282 -21.36 10.35 15.68
CA LEU A 282 -20.83 9.38 14.71
C LEU A 282 -22.01 8.58 14.12
N PRO A 283 -22.89 9.23 13.32
CA PRO A 283 -24.16 8.65 12.90
C PRO A 283 -24.06 7.71 11.70
N SER A 284 -23.02 7.85 10.87
CA SER A 284 -22.81 7.06 9.66
C SER A 284 -21.33 6.80 9.39
N LEU A 285 -21.01 5.84 8.51
CA LEU A 285 -19.64 5.55 8.08
C LEU A 285 -19.01 6.74 7.34
N GLY A 286 -19.79 7.40 6.47
CA GLY A 286 -19.33 8.57 5.73
C GLY A 286 -18.98 9.76 6.62
N ASP A 287 -19.73 9.93 7.71
CA ASP A 287 -19.44 10.96 8.70
C ASP A 287 -18.09 10.73 9.41
N VAL A 288 -17.81 9.48 9.81
CA VAL A 288 -16.51 9.13 10.42
C VAL A 288 -15.34 9.33 9.44
N LEU A 289 -15.56 9.05 8.15
CA LEU A 289 -14.54 9.29 7.11
C LEU A 289 -14.17 10.78 7.01
N ILE A 290 -15.17 11.65 6.96
CA ILE A 290 -14.95 13.10 6.89
C ILE A 290 -14.19 13.56 8.15
N ASP A 291 -14.61 13.10 9.33
CA ASP A 291 -13.98 13.49 10.60
C ASP A 291 -12.52 13.03 10.67
N ALA A 292 -12.22 11.79 10.26
CA ALA A 292 -10.86 11.25 10.23
C ALA A 292 -9.95 12.02 9.25
N LEU A 293 -10.45 12.38 8.07
CA LEU A 293 -9.69 13.17 7.09
C LEU A 293 -9.46 14.61 7.56
N LEU A 294 -10.44 15.25 8.20
CA LEU A 294 -10.30 16.58 8.78
C LEU A 294 -9.30 16.59 9.94
N ILE A 295 -9.35 15.60 10.84
CA ILE A 295 -8.37 15.41 11.91
C ILE A 295 -6.96 15.28 11.31
N PHE A 296 -6.80 14.43 10.30
CA PHE A 296 -5.52 14.23 9.63
C PHE A 296 -4.98 15.52 8.99
N TYR A 297 -5.84 16.28 8.30
CA TYR A 297 -5.48 17.56 7.72
C TYR A 297 -5.03 18.58 8.79
N ILE A 298 -5.80 18.72 9.86
CA ILE A 298 -5.50 19.66 10.96
C ILE A 298 -4.17 19.31 11.62
N VAL A 299 -3.90 18.01 11.84
CA VAL A 299 -2.62 17.55 12.38
C VAL A 299 -1.47 17.84 11.42
N ILE A 300 -1.64 17.65 10.10
CA ILE A 300 -0.61 18.03 9.12
C ILE A 300 -0.37 19.55 9.15
N LEU A 301 -1.43 20.35 9.24
CA LEU A 301 -1.34 21.81 9.34
C LEU A 301 -0.54 22.21 10.59
N PHE A 302 -0.89 21.62 11.74
CA PHE A 302 -0.17 21.78 13.01
C PHE A 302 1.30 21.37 12.89
N TYR A 303 1.58 20.20 12.30
CA TYR A 303 2.93 19.70 12.10
C TYR A 303 3.80 20.71 11.33
N ARG A 304 3.26 21.25 10.24
CA ARG A 304 3.97 22.14 9.31
C ARG A 304 4.11 23.56 9.81
N GLU A 305 3.02 24.17 10.27
CA GLU A 305 2.93 25.62 10.45
C GLU A 305 2.96 26.07 11.91
N PHE A 306 2.79 25.16 12.88
CA PHE A 306 2.86 25.53 14.30
C PHE A 306 4.29 25.97 14.66
N THR A 307 4.37 27.14 15.30
CA THR A 307 5.62 27.79 15.71
C THR A 307 5.73 27.81 17.23
N THR A 308 6.90 27.55 17.77
CA THR A 308 7.10 27.68 19.22
C THR A 308 7.04 29.17 19.57
N LEU A 309 6.10 29.54 20.45
CA LEU A 309 6.10 30.85 21.08
C LEU A 309 7.48 31.03 21.74
N THR A 310 8.15 32.14 21.48
CA THR A 310 9.33 32.56 22.25
C THR A 310 8.87 32.87 23.66
N PHE A 311 8.62 31.84 24.48
CA PHE A 311 8.39 31.97 25.90
C PHE A 311 9.66 32.55 26.51
N SER A 312 9.65 33.88 26.68
CA SER A 312 10.73 34.61 27.27
C SER A 312 10.82 34.25 28.76
N ARG A 313 11.89 33.54 29.13
CA ARG A 313 12.54 33.49 30.46
C ARG A 313 11.80 32.90 31.67
N ILE A 314 10.49 32.59 31.65
CA ILE A 314 9.77 32.10 32.86
C ILE A 314 9.60 30.56 32.87
N VAL A 315 10.32 29.87 33.76
CA VAL A 315 10.33 28.40 33.91
C VAL A 315 8.98 27.80 34.32
N SER A 316 8.16 28.51 35.10
CA SER A 316 6.84 28.00 35.54
C SER A 316 5.87 27.82 34.37
N GLN A 317 5.85 28.75 33.43
CA GLN A 317 5.00 28.70 32.23
C GLN A 317 5.37 27.53 31.31
N GLN A 318 6.66 27.17 31.25
CA GLN A 318 7.14 26.02 30.46
C GLN A 318 6.62 24.69 31.03
N LYS A 319 6.55 24.54 32.37
CA LYS A 319 6.01 23.33 33.02
C LYS A 319 4.50 23.21 32.82
N THR A 320 3.75 24.30 32.95
CA THR A 320 2.30 24.30 32.69
C THR A 320 2.01 23.94 31.22
N TYR A 321 2.78 24.51 30.29
CA TYR A 321 2.66 24.17 28.86
C TYR A 321 2.98 22.70 28.58
N LEU A 322 4.02 22.14 29.20
CA LEU A 322 4.35 20.71 29.12
C LEU A 322 3.18 19.84 29.57
N ILE A 323 2.58 20.13 30.73
CA ILE A 323 1.45 19.38 31.28
C ILE A 323 0.26 19.41 30.33
N ILE A 324 -0.15 20.60 29.87
CA ILE A 324 -1.29 20.77 28.97
C ILE A 324 -1.05 19.98 27.68
N LEU A 325 0.14 20.10 27.08
CA LEU A 325 0.46 19.42 25.83
C LEU A 325 0.45 17.89 26.00
N MET A 326 0.94 17.35 27.13
CA MET A 326 0.88 15.91 27.40
C MET A 326 -0.54 15.42 27.62
N CYS A 327 -1.35 16.14 28.40
CA CYS A 327 -2.77 15.81 28.61
C CYS A 327 -3.54 15.80 27.28
N VAL A 328 -3.30 16.78 26.40
CA VAL A 328 -3.92 16.82 25.07
C VAL A 328 -3.51 15.63 24.21
N ASN A 329 -2.23 15.24 24.21
CA ASN A 329 -1.75 14.08 23.43
C ASN A 329 -2.38 12.78 23.94
N VAL A 330 -2.45 12.58 25.25
CA VAL A 330 -3.05 11.38 25.87
C VAL A 330 -4.55 11.32 25.60
N PHE A 331 -5.27 12.44 25.76
CA PHE A 331 -6.69 12.52 25.41
C PHE A 331 -6.94 12.23 23.93
N PHE A 332 -6.12 12.81 23.04
CA PHE A 332 -6.23 12.59 21.60
C PHE A 332 -5.99 11.12 21.22
N SER A 333 -5.00 10.47 21.83
CA SER A 333 -4.75 9.03 21.67
C SER A 333 -5.92 8.18 22.13
N TYR A 334 -6.49 8.48 23.29
CA TYR A 334 -7.67 7.78 23.80
C TYR A 334 -8.87 7.95 22.85
N PHE A 335 -9.10 9.18 22.37
CA PHE A 335 -10.18 9.47 21.42
C PHE A 335 -10.03 8.72 20.09
N ILE A 336 -8.80 8.60 19.56
CA ILE A 336 -8.53 7.79 18.35
C ILE A 336 -8.85 6.31 18.60
N VAL A 337 -8.40 5.76 19.73
CA VAL A 337 -8.65 4.36 20.10
C VAL A 337 -10.16 4.12 20.28
N PHE A 338 -10.87 5.07 20.88
CA PHE A 338 -12.33 5.02 21.03
C PHE A 338 -13.05 4.97 19.67
N ILE A 339 -12.71 5.86 18.74
CA ILE A 339 -13.29 5.84 17.38
C ILE A 339 -12.96 4.51 16.68
N ALA A 340 -11.71 4.05 16.76
CA ALA A 340 -11.28 2.80 16.13
C ALA A 340 -12.02 1.58 16.69
N ARG A 341 -12.20 1.50 18.02
CA ARG A 341 -12.98 0.45 18.71
C ARG A 341 -14.45 0.50 18.29
N SER A 342 -15.05 1.69 18.32
CA SER A 342 -16.45 1.91 17.93
C SER A 342 -16.68 1.45 16.48
N LEU A 343 -15.80 1.86 15.56
CA LEU A 343 -15.88 1.53 14.14
C LEU A 343 -15.98 0.02 13.91
N ILE A 344 -15.23 -0.78 14.67
CA ILE A 344 -15.23 -2.25 14.55
C ILE A 344 -16.49 -2.86 15.21
N LEU A 345 -16.80 -2.47 16.45
CA LEU A 345 -17.84 -3.11 17.25
C LEU A 345 -19.27 -2.73 16.84
N ASN A 346 -19.49 -1.48 16.40
CA ASN A 346 -20.82 -0.92 16.11
C ASN A 346 -21.09 -0.82 14.59
N SER A 347 -20.51 -1.73 13.81
CA SER A 347 -20.70 -1.80 12.35
C SER A 347 -21.20 -3.17 11.93
N SER A 348 -21.83 -3.25 10.76
CA SER A 348 -22.12 -4.50 10.05
C SER A 348 -20.94 -4.95 9.16
N ILE A 349 -19.89 -4.12 9.05
CA ILE A 349 -18.72 -4.33 8.20
C ILE A 349 -17.89 -5.56 8.61
N SER A 350 -17.41 -6.31 7.62
CA SER A 350 -16.44 -7.40 7.79
C SER A 350 -15.01 -6.86 7.93
N TYR A 351 -14.33 -7.22 9.02
CA TYR A 351 -12.92 -6.90 9.28
C TYR A 351 -11.97 -8.09 9.06
N GLU A 352 -12.45 -9.12 8.35
CA GLU A 352 -11.66 -10.31 8.01
C GLU A 352 -10.78 -10.05 6.79
N ILE A 353 -9.81 -9.12 6.90
CA ILE A 353 -8.93 -8.75 5.77
C ILE A 353 -8.11 -9.94 5.26
N TYR A 354 -7.92 -10.97 6.10
CA TYR A 354 -7.27 -12.20 5.68
C TYR A 354 -8.10 -12.98 4.63
N ASN A 355 -9.40 -12.70 4.52
CA ASN A 355 -10.29 -13.23 3.51
C ASN A 355 -10.69 -12.15 2.51
N ILE A 356 -10.03 -12.10 1.35
CA ILE A 356 -10.25 -11.06 0.33
C ILE A 356 -11.72 -10.95 -0.13
N LEU A 357 -12.45 -12.06 -0.10
CA LEU A 357 -13.80 -12.16 -0.63
C LEU A 357 -14.82 -11.41 0.23
N ASN A 358 -14.46 -11.17 1.49
CA ASN A 358 -15.25 -10.41 2.43
C ASN A 358 -14.76 -8.96 2.55
N ILE A 359 -13.93 -8.48 1.62
CA ILE A 359 -13.47 -7.10 1.56
C ILE A 359 -14.41 -6.32 0.64
N ASP A 360 -15.34 -5.61 1.26
CA ASP A 360 -16.25 -4.71 0.57
C ASP A 360 -15.70 -3.28 0.54
N PHE A 361 -16.38 -2.38 -0.18
CA PHE A 361 -16.01 -0.97 -0.27
C PHE A 361 -15.95 -0.31 1.12
N GLU A 362 -16.89 -0.65 1.99
CA GLU A 362 -16.98 -0.21 3.38
C GLU A 362 -15.78 -0.68 4.21
N THR A 363 -15.28 -1.91 3.97
CA THR A 363 -14.08 -2.44 4.62
C THR A 363 -12.86 -1.60 4.25
N VAL A 364 -12.68 -1.29 2.95
CA VAL A 364 -11.56 -0.44 2.50
C VAL A 364 -11.62 0.94 3.15
N ILE A 365 -12.80 1.56 3.18
CA ILE A 365 -13.01 2.86 3.84
C ILE A 365 -12.71 2.80 5.33
N ALA A 366 -13.17 1.76 6.03
CA ALA A 366 -12.89 1.60 7.45
C ALA A 366 -11.37 1.52 7.72
N PHE A 367 -10.59 0.85 6.87
CA PHE A 367 -9.13 0.85 6.99
C PHE A 367 -8.49 2.18 6.62
N VAL A 368 -9.00 2.92 5.64
CA VAL A 368 -8.55 4.29 5.35
C VAL A 368 -8.76 5.18 6.58
N ILE A 369 -9.92 5.11 7.23
CA ILE A 369 -10.22 5.82 8.48
C ILE A 369 -9.19 5.47 9.55
N LEU A 370 -9.01 4.18 9.85
CA LEU A 370 -8.07 3.71 10.87
C LEU A 370 -6.65 4.20 10.58
N THR A 371 -6.18 4.02 9.35
CA THR A 371 -4.84 4.44 8.92
C THR A 371 -4.65 5.95 9.01
N SER A 372 -5.64 6.77 8.62
CA SER A 372 -5.59 8.23 8.76
C SER A 372 -5.56 8.68 10.23
N LEU A 373 -6.35 8.06 11.12
CA LEU A 373 -6.36 8.37 12.54
C LEU A 373 -5.01 8.03 13.20
N PHE A 374 -4.49 6.82 13.01
CA PHE A 374 -3.20 6.43 13.60
C PHE A 374 -2.01 7.19 12.99
N ALA A 375 -2.07 7.57 11.71
CA ALA A 375 -1.09 8.46 11.11
C ALA A 375 -1.15 9.88 11.74
N SER A 376 -2.33 10.36 12.09
CA SER A 376 -2.50 11.63 12.82
C SER A 376 -1.82 11.58 14.19
N GLN A 377 -2.01 10.49 14.94
CA GLN A 377 -1.33 10.30 16.22
C GLN A 377 0.20 10.34 16.09
N PHE A 378 0.74 9.74 15.04
CA PHE A 378 2.18 9.78 14.78
C PHE A 378 2.71 11.21 14.58
N PHE A 379 2.06 11.99 13.73
CA PHE A 379 2.51 13.35 13.42
C PHE A 379 2.40 14.29 14.62
N ILE A 380 1.33 14.17 15.43
CA ILE A 380 1.16 15.01 16.61
C ILE A 380 2.23 14.70 17.67
N PHE A 381 2.60 13.42 17.85
CA PHE A 381 3.69 13.01 18.75
C PHE A 381 5.04 13.55 18.29
N ASP A 382 5.38 13.36 17.01
CA ASP A 382 6.65 13.81 16.46
C ASP A 382 6.81 15.35 16.56
N LYS A 383 5.73 16.11 16.32
CA LYS A 383 5.75 17.58 16.49
C LYS A 383 5.85 18.00 17.96
N THR A 384 5.12 17.34 18.85
CA THR A 384 5.16 17.58 20.30
C THR A 384 6.57 17.39 20.84
N ILE A 385 7.22 16.28 20.49
CA ILE A 385 8.61 15.99 20.90
C ILE A 385 9.58 17.04 20.35
N LEU A 386 9.39 17.46 19.09
CA LEU A 386 10.21 18.50 18.47
C LEU A 386 10.12 19.85 19.22
N ILE A 387 8.91 20.22 19.66
CA ILE A 387 8.67 21.44 20.46
C ILE A 387 9.35 21.32 21.82
N LEU A 388 9.09 20.24 22.54
CA LEU A 388 9.55 20.05 23.92
C LEU A 388 11.06 19.85 24.04
N LYS A 389 11.71 19.31 22.99
CA LYS A 389 13.17 19.16 22.91
C LYS A 389 13.92 20.50 23.06
N GLN A 390 13.26 21.63 22.83
CA GLN A 390 13.86 22.95 23.02
C GLN A 390 14.05 23.31 24.51
N TRP A 391 13.26 22.73 25.42
CA TRP A 391 13.19 23.17 26.82
C TRP A 391 13.54 22.07 27.83
N PHE A 392 13.34 20.81 27.48
CA PHE A 392 13.46 19.69 28.42
C PHE A 392 14.42 18.62 27.92
N SER A 393 14.97 17.81 28.83
CA SER A 393 15.70 16.59 28.47
C SER A 393 14.71 15.46 28.15
N TYR A 394 15.16 14.46 27.38
CA TYR A 394 14.30 13.33 27.00
C TYR A 394 13.72 12.58 28.22
N LYS A 395 14.48 12.49 29.34
CA LYS A 395 14.01 11.84 30.58
C LYS A 395 12.78 12.55 31.17
N ILE A 396 12.79 13.89 31.17
CA ILE A 396 11.67 14.70 31.68
C ILE A 396 10.45 14.53 30.77
N ILE A 397 10.64 14.58 29.45
CA ILE A 397 9.55 14.40 28.48
C ILE A 397 8.89 13.03 28.64
N ILE A 398 9.68 11.96 28.78
CA ILE A 398 9.15 10.61 28.98
C ILE A 398 8.41 10.51 30.32
N LEU A 399 8.99 11.00 31.41
CA LEU A 399 8.36 10.95 32.74
C LEU A 399 6.99 11.66 32.74
N TRP A 400 6.91 12.83 32.13
CA TRP A 400 5.67 13.61 32.07
C TRP A 400 4.63 13.08 31.07
N PHE A 401 5.02 12.21 30.13
CA PHE A 401 4.08 11.46 29.31
C PHE A 401 3.50 10.25 30.05
N VAL A 402 4.34 9.55 30.83
CA VAL A 402 3.94 8.37 31.62
C VAL A 402 2.91 8.72 32.70
N ILE A 403 3.03 9.87 33.38
CA ILE A 403 2.14 10.21 34.51
C ILE A 403 0.66 10.25 34.08
N PRO A 404 0.24 11.03 33.06
CA PRO A 404 -1.14 11.01 32.59
C PRO A 404 -1.60 9.64 32.09
N GLU A 405 -0.71 8.88 31.46
CA GLU A 405 -1.01 7.56 30.90
C GLU A 405 -1.26 6.51 31.99
N VAL A 406 -0.46 6.51 33.05
CA VAL A 406 -0.69 5.70 34.25
C VAL A 406 -1.97 6.13 34.97
N THR A 407 -2.25 7.44 35.00
CA THR A 407 -3.49 7.95 35.61
C THR A 407 -4.71 7.45 34.83
N LEU A 408 -4.66 7.51 33.49
CA LEU A 408 -5.70 7.00 32.62
C LEU A 408 -5.85 5.48 32.74
N PHE A 409 -4.73 4.76 32.84
CA PHE A 409 -4.72 3.32 33.12
C PHE A 409 -5.42 2.96 34.44
N LEU A 410 -5.16 3.70 35.52
CA LEU A 410 -5.83 3.48 36.80
C LEU A 410 -7.34 3.74 36.68
N ILE A 411 -7.75 4.77 35.92
CA ILE A 411 -9.16 5.05 35.66
C ILE A 411 -9.80 3.90 34.88
N THR A 412 -9.24 3.46 33.75
CA THR A 412 -9.82 2.36 32.94
C THR A 412 -9.85 1.04 33.70
N PHE A 413 -8.84 0.77 34.53
CA PHE A 413 -8.83 -0.38 35.43
C PHE A 413 -9.99 -0.35 36.44
N THR A 414 -10.33 0.82 37.00
CA THR A 414 -11.48 0.94 37.92
C THR A 414 -12.84 0.67 37.26
N PHE A 415 -12.96 0.92 35.95
CA PHE A 415 -14.16 0.63 35.17
C PHE A 415 -14.19 -0.80 34.59
N GLN A 416 -13.25 -1.67 34.97
CA GLN A 416 -13.11 -3.05 34.48
C GLN A 416 -12.91 -3.19 32.96
N GLU A 417 -12.48 -2.13 32.27
CA GLU A 417 -12.16 -2.17 30.84
C GLU A 417 -10.69 -2.60 30.60
N PHE A 418 -10.36 -3.85 30.96
CA PHE A 418 -9.01 -4.41 30.82
C PHE A 418 -8.48 -4.44 29.38
N ASN A 419 -9.38 -4.36 28.40
CA ASN A 419 -9.07 -4.41 26.97
C ASN A 419 -8.40 -3.13 26.43
N GLU A 420 -8.09 -2.13 27.27
CA GLU A 420 -7.40 -0.92 26.80
C GLU A 420 -5.90 -0.90 27.12
N LEU A 421 -5.40 -1.89 27.87
CA LEU A 421 -4.01 -1.94 28.33
C LEU A 421 -3.00 -1.96 27.17
N TYR A 422 -3.22 -2.79 26.16
CA TYR A 422 -2.31 -2.93 25.02
C TYR A 422 -2.33 -1.68 24.11
N SER A 423 -3.45 -0.97 24.04
CA SER A 423 -3.56 0.30 23.32
C SER A 423 -2.76 1.39 24.02
N LEU A 424 -2.85 1.49 25.35
CA LEU A 424 -2.01 2.41 26.14
C LEU A 424 -0.52 2.05 26.01
N LEU A 425 -0.15 0.77 26.13
CA LEU A 425 1.23 0.34 25.94
C LEU A 425 1.78 0.72 24.55
N PHE A 426 0.98 0.58 23.50
CA PHE A 426 1.37 0.99 22.15
C PHE A 426 1.58 2.50 22.04
N VAL A 427 0.68 3.30 22.62
CA VAL A 427 0.78 4.76 22.70
C VAL A 427 2.09 5.18 23.38
N PHE A 428 2.41 4.57 24.52
CA PHE A 428 3.66 4.76 25.23
C PHE A 428 4.88 4.42 24.36
N LEU A 429 4.90 3.21 23.78
CA LEU A 429 6.03 2.71 23.01
C LEU A 429 6.29 3.55 21.74
N THR A 430 5.24 3.99 21.06
CA THR A 430 5.37 4.88 19.89
C THR A 430 5.93 6.24 20.29
N PHE A 431 5.44 6.85 21.37
CA PHE A 431 5.95 8.12 21.88
C PHE A 431 7.42 7.99 22.32
N PHE A 432 7.76 6.93 23.06
CA PHE A 432 9.11 6.62 23.50
C PHE A 432 10.07 6.42 22.33
N ALA A 433 9.69 5.60 21.33
CA ALA A 433 10.51 5.36 20.15
C ALA A 433 10.79 6.66 19.39
N LEU A 434 9.76 7.50 19.20
CA LEU A 434 9.90 8.82 18.58
C LEU A 434 10.84 9.74 19.38
N ALA A 435 10.69 9.78 20.70
CA ALA A 435 11.55 10.57 21.57
C ALA A 435 13.00 10.08 21.48
N PHE A 436 13.23 8.78 21.56
CA PHE A 436 14.55 8.17 21.40
C PHE A 436 15.20 8.54 20.06
N PHE A 437 14.50 8.38 18.94
CA PHE A 437 15.03 8.72 17.61
C PHE A 437 15.33 10.21 17.46
N ARG A 438 14.50 11.10 18.03
CA ARG A 438 14.71 12.55 17.98
C ARG A 438 15.88 13.01 18.85
N TYR A 439 16.18 12.32 19.95
CA TYR A 439 17.27 12.68 20.87
C TYR A 439 18.60 12.01 20.55
N SER A 440 18.60 10.84 19.92
CA SER A 440 19.84 10.12 19.58
C SER A 440 20.77 10.89 18.63
N GLY A 441 20.32 11.97 17.97
CA GLY A 441 21.14 12.80 17.08
C GLY A 441 21.57 12.11 15.77
N LYS A 442 21.39 10.79 15.66
CA LYS A 442 21.65 10.01 14.45
C LYS A 442 20.67 10.44 13.36
N ASN A 443 21.20 10.78 12.18
CA ASN A 443 20.42 11.16 11.02
C ASN A 443 19.78 9.93 10.36
N LEU A 444 18.90 9.24 11.10
CA LEU A 444 18.16 8.05 10.64
C LEU A 444 17.14 8.39 9.53
N GLY A 445 16.97 9.68 9.20
CA GLY A 445 16.30 10.15 8.00
C GLY A 445 14.95 9.48 7.73
N PHE A 446 14.86 8.83 6.58
CA PHE A 446 13.68 8.12 6.08
C PHE A 446 13.36 6.82 6.85
N TYR A 447 14.38 6.11 7.35
CA TYR A 447 14.23 4.79 7.96
C TYR A 447 13.39 4.79 9.25
N ARG A 448 13.39 5.90 10.01
CA ARG A 448 12.52 6.04 11.20
C ARG A 448 11.04 5.98 10.85
N TYR A 449 10.64 6.55 9.71
CA TYR A 449 9.25 6.57 9.27
C TYR A 449 8.82 5.17 8.82
N ILE A 450 9.69 4.44 8.12
CA ILE A 450 9.42 3.04 7.76
C ILE A 450 9.25 2.17 9.00
N PHE A 451 10.17 2.28 9.98
CA PHE A 451 10.09 1.48 11.22
C PHE A 451 8.79 1.75 11.98
N LEU A 452 8.36 3.01 12.04
CA LEU A 452 7.13 3.39 12.75
C LEU A 452 5.87 2.97 11.99
N ILE A 453 5.86 3.05 10.65
CA ILE A 453 4.79 2.49 9.81
C ILE A 453 4.66 0.98 10.04
N PHE A 454 5.77 0.27 10.11
CA PHE A 454 5.79 -1.17 10.37
C PHE A 454 5.22 -1.50 11.76
N LEU A 455 5.66 -0.77 12.80
CA LEU A 455 5.16 -0.92 14.17
C LEU A 455 3.65 -0.61 14.27
N THR A 456 3.17 0.46 13.62
CA THR A 456 1.74 0.82 13.59
C THR A 456 0.92 -0.21 12.84
N ALA A 457 1.44 -0.79 11.75
CA ALA A 457 0.75 -1.84 11.01
C ALA A 457 0.62 -3.12 11.85
N ILE A 458 1.66 -3.53 12.59
CA ILE A 458 1.60 -4.66 13.53
C ILE A 458 0.51 -4.42 14.58
N TYR A 459 0.55 -3.25 15.23
CA TYR A 459 -0.43 -2.91 16.25
C TYR A 459 -1.85 -2.89 15.68
N LEU A 460 -2.07 -2.24 14.53
CA LEU A 460 -3.39 -2.14 13.94
C LEU A 460 -3.93 -3.52 13.54
N THR A 461 -3.07 -4.42 13.08
CA THR A 461 -3.45 -5.82 12.79
C THR A 461 -3.87 -6.56 14.05
N ALA A 462 -3.09 -6.47 15.13
CA ALA A 462 -3.45 -7.09 16.40
C ALA A 462 -4.74 -6.48 16.98
N PHE A 463 -4.89 -5.15 16.88
CA PHE A 463 -6.05 -4.40 17.33
C PHE A 463 -7.32 -4.84 16.58
N THR A 464 -7.27 -4.88 15.25
CA THR A 464 -8.43 -5.28 14.43
C THR A 464 -8.81 -6.73 14.65
N LEU A 465 -7.85 -7.65 14.69
CA LEU A 465 -8.11 -9.07 14.97
C LEU A 465 -8.72 -9.29 16.35
N HIS A 466 -8.23 -8.58 17.38
CA HIS A 466 -8.77 -8.68 18.73
C HIS A 466 -10.22 -8.19 18.82
N TYR A 467 -10.51 -6.98 18.34
CA TYR A 467 -11.87 -6.44 18.41
C TYR A 467 -12.84 -7.15 17.46
N ASN A 468 -12.36 -7.64 16.32
CA ASN A 468 -13.15 -8.49 15.43
C ASN A 468 -13.47 -9.85 16.08
N HIS A 469 -12.55 -10.41 16.87
CA HIS A 469 -12.81 -11.62 17.65
C HIS A 469 -13.91 -11.39 18.70
N ILE A 470 -13.87 -10.27 19.43
CA ILE A 470 -14.94 -9.88 20.37
C ILE A 470 -16.28 -9.72 19.65
N LYS A 471 -16.30 -9.01 18.51
CA LYS A 471 -17.50 -8.85 17.68
C LYS A 471 -18.06 -10.20 17.23
N SER A 472 -17.20 -11.05 16.68
CA SER A 472 -17.56 -12.41 16.23
C SER A 472 -18.06 -13.29 17.37
N LEU A 473 -17.51 -13.17 18.58
CA LEU A 473 -18.01 -13.86 19.76
C LEU A 473 -19.42 -13.40 20.15
N ASN A 474 -19.69 -12.11 20.15
CA ASN A 474 -21.01 -11.58 20.47
C ASN A 474 -22.06 -12.04 19.46
N ILE A 475 -21.72 -12.01 18.16
CA ILE A 475 -22.58 -12.54 17.09
C ILE A 475 -22.83 -14.06 17.29
N ARG A 476 -21.79 -14.85 17.55
CA ARG A 476 -21.93 -16.30 17.82
C ARG A 476 -22.81 -16.60 19.03
N LYS A 477 -22.77 -15.79 20.09
CA LYS A 477 -23.66 -15.97 21.24
C LYS A 477 -25.13 -15.81 20.84
N VAL A 478 -25.45 -14.78 20.05
CA VAL A 478 -26.82 -14.55 19.55
C VAL A 478 -27.28 -15.72 18.67
N ILE A 479 -26.41 -16.22 17.79
CA ILE A 479 -26.70 -17.40 16.95
C ILE A 479 -26.90 -18.65 17.80
N ALA A 480 -26.07 -18.87 18.82
CA ALA A 480 -26.18 -20.02 19.72
C ALA A 480 -27.53 -20.05 20.43
N VAL A 481 -28.00 -18.89 20.88
CA VAL A 481 -29.33 -18.72 21.48
C VAL A 481 -30.41 -18.99 20.43
N GLY A 482 -30.27 -18.45 19.22
CA GLY A 482 -31.19 -18.73 18.11
C GLY A 482 -31.31 -20.22 17.77
N LEU A 483 -30.19 -20.94 17.71
CA LEU A 483 -30.14 -22.39 17.48
C LEU A 483 -30.68 -23.21 18.66
N SER A 484 -30.79 -22.61 19.84
CA SER A 484 -31.39 -23.26 21.02
C SER A 484 -32.91 -23.14 21.05
N ASN A 485 -33.46 -22.15 20.37
CA ASN A 485 -34.90 -22.01 20.29
C ASN A 485 -35.45 -23.17 19.46
N GLU A 486 -36.17 -24.06 20.14
CA GLU A 486 -36.90 -25.16 19.52
C GLU A 486 -38.22 -24.67 18.89
N HIS A 487 -38.52 -23.38 18.98
CA HIS A 487 -39.74 -22.74 18.51
C HIS A 487 -39.44 -21.65 17.46
N ASP A 488 -40.19 -21.66 16.37
CA ASP A 488 -40.23 -20.61 15.37
C ASP A 488 -41.40 -19.67 15.64
N MET A 489 -41.12 -18.59 16.37
CA MET A 489 -42.15 -17.63 16.80
C MET A 489 -42.91 -17.00 15.63
N VAL A 490 -42.27 -16.83 14.47
CA VAL A 490 -42.93 -16.27 13.28
C VAL A 490 -43.88 -17.32 12.69
N ALA A 491 -43.47 -18.59 12.66
CA ALA A 491 -44.34 -19.67 12.22
C ALA A 491 -45.57 -19.77 13.13
N GLU A 492 -45.37 -19.80 14.45
CA GLU A 492 -46.46 -19.87 15.42
C GLU A 492 -47.47 -18.73 15.27
N MET A 493 -47.00 -17.51 14.97
CA MET A 493 -47.86 -16.37 14.69
C MET A 493 -48.66 -16.55 13.38
N LEU A 494 -48.02 -17.11 12.34
CA LEU A 494 -48.65 -17.32 11.03
C LEU A 494 -49.60 -18.53 11.02
N LEU A 495 -49.40 -19.53 11.88
CA LEU A 495 -50.27 -20.72 11.99
C LEU A 495 -51.72 -20.35 12.35
N ASP A 496 -51.91 -19.33 13.21
CA ASP A 496 -53.25 -18.84 13.59
C ASP A 496 -54.02 -18.27 12.38
N ASP A 497 -53.37 -17.42 11.58
CA ASP A 497 -53.98 -16.85 10.36
C ASP A 497 -54.24 -17.94 9.32
N MET A 498 -53.29 -18.85 9.13
CA MET A 498 -53.42 -19.97 8.20
C MET A 498 -54.60 -20.89 8.56
N GLN A 499 -54.74 -21.27 9.83
CA GLN A 499 -55.88 -22.06 10.31
C GLN A 499 -57.22 -21.38 9.99
N LYS A 500 -57.33 -20.07 10.24
CA LYS A 500 -58.57 -19.31 9.99
C LYS A 500 -58.92 -19.27 8.51
N LYS A 501 -57.92 -19.14 7.64
CA LYS A 501 -58.13 -19.14 6.18
C LYS A 501 -58.52 -20.52 5.67
N ILE A 502 -57.77 -21.57 6.03
CA ILE A 502 -58.07 -22.96 5.65
C ILE A 502 -59.45 -23.39 6.16
N GLY A 503 -59.78 -23.07 7.42
CA GLY A 503 -61.08 -23.43 8.01
C GLY A 503 -62.29 -22.73 7.39
N LYS A 504 -62.08 -21.58 6.72
CA LYS A 504 -63.13 -20.84 5.99
C LYS A 504 -63.17 -21.16 4.50
N ASP A 505 -62.20 -21.92 4.01
CA ASP A 505 -62.10 -22.27 2.60
C ASP A 505 -63.13 -23.33 2.22
N ARG A 506 -64.05 -22.93 1.33
CA ARG A 506 -65.14 -23.79 0.86
C ARG A 506 -64.62 -24.93 -0.02
N ILE A 507 -63.57 -24.71 -0.81
CA ILE A 507 -63.01 -25.71 -1.72
C ILE A 507 -62.35 -26.82 -0.90
N ILE A 508 -61.58 -26.46 0.13
CA ILE A 508 -60.96 -27.46 1.03
C ILE A 508 -62.03 -28.26 1.76
N SER A 509 -63.07 -27.59 2.28
CA SER A 509 -64.17 -28.30 2.96
C SER A 509 -64.87 -29.30 2.05
N GLU A 510 -65.01 -29.02 0.74
CA GLU A 510 -65.63 -29.91 -0.24
C GLU A 510 -64.70 -31.06 -0.65
N LEU A 511 -63.42 -30.77 -0.89
CA LEU A 511 -62.44 -31.79 -1.27
C LEU A 511 -62.16 -32.77 -0.12
N VAL A 512 -62.08 -32.30 1.12
CA VAL A 512 -61.85 -33.13 2.31
C VAL A 512 -63.06 -34.03 2.62
N GLN A 513 -64.28 -33.62 2.25
CA GLN A 513 -65.48 -34.45 2.40
C GLN A 513 -65.56 -35.59 1.36
N ASN A 514 -64.90 -35.44 0.20
CA ASN A 514 -64.85 -36.42 -0.91
C ASN A 514 -63.47 -37.11 -1.02
N SER A 515 -62.83 -37.42 0.11
CA SER A 515 -61.39 -37.70 0.20
C SER A 515 -60.89 -39.08 -0.26
N SER A 516 -61.77 -40.01 -0.66
CA SER A 516 -61.36 -41.39 -0.98
C SER A 516 -60.43 -41.49 -2.20
N ASP A 517 -60.53 -40.59 -3.19
CA ASP A 517 -59.71 -40.60 -4.41
C ASP A 517 -58.95 -39.29 -4.72
N LYS A 518 -59.12 -38.22 -3.92
CA LYS A 518 -58.63 -36.86 -4.25
C LYS A 518 -57.46 -36.35 -3.40
N ARG A 519 -56.71 -37.25 -2.75
CA ARG A 519 -55.62 -36.87 -1.81
C ARG A 519 -54.55 -35.99 -2.47
N THR A 520 -54.17 -36.31 -3.71
CA THR A 520 -53.18 -35.54 -4.47
C THR A 520 -53.69 -34.15 -4.86
N GLU A 521 -54.96 -34.04 -5.27
CA GLU A 521 -55.63 -32.76 -5.57
C GLU A 521 -55.65 -31.83 -4.35
N ILE A 522 -55.95 -32.38 -3.16
CA ILE A 522 -56.02 -31.60 -1.92
C ILE A 522 -54.65 -31.07 -1.52
N PHE A 523 -53.62 -31.92 -1.56
CA PHE A 523 -52.26 -31.50 -1.24
C PHE A 523 -51.76 -30.43 -2.22
N GLN A 524 -51.99 -30.61 -3.52
CA GLN A 524 -51.63 -29.63 -4.55
C GLN A 524 -52.31 -28.28 -4.27
N TYR A 525 -53.61 -28.28 -4.00
CA TYR A 525 -54.39 -27.07 -3.70
C TYR A 525 -53.90 -26.35 -2.43
N LEU A 526 -53.65 -27.10 -1.35
CA LEU A 526 -53.09 -26.55 -0.11
C LEU A 526 -51.70 -25.96 -0.33
N ARG A 527 -50.87 -26.63 -1.13
CA ARG A 527 -49.51 -26.18 -1.43
C ARG A 527 -49.49 -24.87 -2.21
N GLU A 528 -50.34 -24.76 -3.23
CA GLU A 528 -50.39 -23.57 -4.10
C GLU A 528 -50.98 -22.34 -3.38
N ASN A 529 -51.99 -22.53 -2.54
CA ASN A 529 -52.75 -21.41 -1.94
C ASN A 529 -52.32 -21.05 -0.52
N TYR A 530 -51.82 -21.99 0.28
CA TYR A 530 -51.57 -21.79 1.72
C TYR A 530 -50.14 -22.04 2.16
N PHE A 531 -49.45 -23.01 1.55
CA PHE A 531 -48.09 -23.37 1.93
C PHE A 531 -47.00 -22.69 1.07
N SER A 532 -47.33 -21.54 0.48
CA SER A 532 -46.39 -20.72 -0.28
C SER A 532 -45.71 -19.65 0.59
N GLY A 533 -44.67 -19.00 0.05
CA GLY A 533 -43.95 -17.93 0.75
C GLY A 533 -43.16 -18.44 1.96
N PHE A 534 -43.52 -17.99 3.15
CA PHE A 534 -42.80 -18.32 4.40
C PHE A 534 -42.71 -19.82 4.69
N TRP A 535 -43.73 -20.60 4.30
CA TRP A 535 -43.86 -22.02 4.65
C TRP A 535 -42.92 -22.95 3.90
N THR A 536 -42.21 -22.46 2.87
CA THR A 536 -41.27 -23.28 2.09
C THR A 536 -40.06 -23.78 2.89
N LYS A 537 -39.84 -23.25 4.10
CA LYS A 537 -38.81 -23.74 5.03
C LYS A 537 -39.21 -25.01 5.80
N TYR A 538 -40.44 -25.49 5.63
CA TYR A 538 -40.95 -26.71 6.21
C TYR A 538 -41.18 -27.76 5.13
N ASP A 539 -40.81 -29.00 5.43
CA ASP A 539 -41.34 -30.18 4.75
C ASP A 539 -42.75 -30.41 5.30
N ILE A 540 -43.75 -30.29 4.41
CA ILE A 540 -45.15 -30.31 4.80
C ILE A 540 -45.79 -31.59 4.29
N GLN A 541 -46.36 -32.35 5.21
CA GLN A 541 -47.11 -33.56 4.90
C GLN A 541 -48.55 -33.39 5.39
N THR A 542 -49.51 -33.73 4.52
CA THR A 542 -50.92 -33.71 4.88
C THR A 542 -51.47 -35.12 4.90
N THR A 543 -52.10 -35.50 6.00
CA THR A 543 -52.78 -36.78 6.14
C THR A 543 -54.25 -36.52 6.42
N ILE A 544 -55.13 -37.04 5.56
CA ILE A 544 -56.59 -36.92 5.72
C ILE A 544 -57.12 -38.28 6.08
N CYS A 545 -57.87 -38.33 7.18
CA CYS A 545 -58.51 -39.57 7.60
C CYS A 545 -59.78 -39.32 8.39
N THR A 546 -60.61 -40.33 8.40
CA THR A 546 -61.80 -40.47 9.24
C THR A 546 -61.47 -41.28 10.48
N SER A 547 -62.41 -41.36 11.43
CA SER A 547 -62.25 -42.13 12.67
C SER A 547 -62.07 -43.65 12.46
N TYR A 548 -62.33 -44.17 11.25
CA TYR A 548 -62.26 -45.60 10.94
C TYR A 548 -61.05 -45.99 10.07
N ASP A 549 -60.30 -45.00 9.58
CA ASP A 549 -59.15 -45.25 8.72
C ASP A 549 -57.95 -45.73 9.52
N ASN A 550 -57.23 -46.70 8.95
CA ASN A 550 -55.96 -47.20 9.49
C ASN A 550 -54.79 -46.70 8.64
N LEU A 551 -53.72 -46.26 9.31
CA LEU A 551 -52.43 -45.93 8.72
C LEU A 551 -51.54 -47.16 8.72
N LYS A 552 -50.85 -47.40 7.60
CA LYS A 552 -49.79 -48.42 7.52
C LYS A 552 -48.44 -47.75 7.72
N ILE A 553 -47.72 -48.09 8.78
CA ILE A 553 -46.37 -47.58 9.00
C ILE A 553 -45.40 -48.37 8.11
N THR A 554 -44.75 -47.70 7.16
CA THR A 554 -43.90 -48.33 6.13
C THR A 554 -42.70 -49.07 6.71
N GLN A 555 -42.21 -48.66 7.89
CA GLN A 555 -41.01 -49.23 8.53
C GLN A 555 -41.31 -50.54 9.29
N THR A 556 -42.47 -50.63 9.93
CA THR A 556 -42.87 -51.80 10.75
C THR A 556 -43.87 -52.70 10.05
N GLY A 557 -44.58 -52.17 9.04
CA GLY A 557 -45.65 -52.87 8.33
C GLY A 557 -46.98 -52.96 9.10
N GLU A 558 -47.04 -52.42 10.31
CA GLU A 558 -48.20 -52.47 11.20
C GLU A 558 -49.26 -51.41 10.85
N PHE A 559 -50.52 -51.73 11.16
CA PHE A 559 -51.66 -50.84 10.97
C PHE A 559 -52.07 -50.19 12.30
N TYR A 560 -52.11 -48.86 12.32
CA TYR A 560 -52.55 -48.06 13.48
C TYR A 560 -53.79 -47.25 13.11
N GLY A 561 -54.74 -47.10 14.03
CA GLY A 561 -55.88 -46.21 13.82
C GLY A 561 -55.41 -44.77 13.63
N CYS A 562 -55.84 -44.10 12.56
CA CYS A 562 -55.26 -42.82 12.13
C CYS A 562 -55.33 -41.73 13.22
N PHE A 563 -56.48 -41.58 13.88
CA PHE A 563 -56.62 -40.58 14.96
C PHE A 563 -55.75 -40.93 16.15
N ASN A 564 -55.73 -42.21 16.56
CA ASN A 564 -54.95 -42.66 17.70
C ASN A 564 -53.45 -42.39 17.49
N TYR A 565 -52.94 -42.61 16.28
CA TYR A 565 -51.54 -42.37 15.94
C TYR A 565 -51.13 -40.90 16.20
N PHE A 566 -51.85 -39.94 15.64
CA PHE A 566 -51.53 -38.52 15.82
C PHE A 566 -51.87 -38.00 17.22
N ASP A 567 -52.95 -38.48 17.84
CA ASP A 567 -53.33 -38.10 19.20
C ASP A 567 -52.29 -38.60 20.23
N GLU A 568 -51.68 -39.78 20.01
CA GLU A 568 -50.54 -40.27 20.81
C GLU A 568 -49.30 -39.38 20.66
N ILE A 569 -48.97 -38.95 19.43
CA ILE A 569 -47.87 -38.01 19.18
C ILE A 569 -48.08 -36.70 19.94
N VAL A 570 -49.30 -36.13 19.90
CA VAL A 570 -49.63 -34.91 20.66
C VAL A 570 -49.53 -35.15 22.16
N LYS A 571 -49.97 -36.31 22.66
CA LYS A 571 -49.93 -36.61 24.09
C LYS A 571 -48.51 -36.81 24.62
N GLU A 572 -47.65 -37.44 23.85
CA GLU A 572 -46.28 -37.77 24.28
C GLU A 572 -45.30 -36.61 24.04
N TYR A 573 -45.45 -35.88 22.94
CA TYR A 573 -44.48 -34.88 22.48
C TYR A 573 -45.07 -33.47 22.24
N GLY A 574 -46.40 -33.30 22.31
CA GLY A 574 -47.09 -32.09 21.89
C GLY A 574 -47.20 -31.01 22.97
N VAL A 575 -46.91 -29.76 22.59
CA VAL A 575 -47.17 -28.53 23.35
C VAL A 575 -48.14 -27.68 22.54
N ASN A 576 -49.32 -27.38 23.08
CA ASN A 576 -50.33 -26.60 22.36
C ASN A 576 -49.88 -25.15 22.12
N ILE A 577 -50.09 -24.65 20.90
CA ILE A 577 -49.85 -23.24 20.56
C ILE A 577 -51.11 -22.43 20.86
N PRO A 578 -51.02 -21.38 21.70
CA PRO A 578 -52.18 -20.62 22.14
C PRO A 578 -53.06 -20.12 20.99
N ASN A 579 -54.38 -20.26 21.14
CA ASN A 579 -55.42 -19.86 20.18
C ASN A 579 -55.43 -20.63 18.84
N THR A 580 -54.69 -21.74 18.72
CA THR A 580 -54.64 -22.56 17.52
C THR A 580 -54.93 -24.04 17.83
N ASN A 581 -55.24 -24.80 16.78
CA ASN A 581 -55.29 -26.27 16.80
C ASN A 581 -53.95 -26.87 16.32
N PHE A 582 -52.87 -26.11 16.47
CA PHE A 582 -51.52 -26.55 16.18
C PHE A 582 -50.77 -26.86 17.48
N TYR A 583 -49.91 -27.86 17.41
CA TYR A 583 -49.06 -28.29 18.50
C TYR A 583 -47.61 -28.23 18.04
N PHE A 584 -46.74 -27.63 18.84
CA PHE A 584 -45.31 -27.87 18.72
C PHE A 584 -45.02 -29.31 19.16
N VAL A 585 -44.22 -30.05 18.40
CA VAL A 585 -43.93 -31.47 18.65
C VAL A 585 -42.44 -31.65 18.91
N ASP A 586 -42.05 -31.93 20.16
CA ASP A 586 -40.66 -32.24 20.52
C ASP A 586 -40.37 -33.74 20.33
N ASN A 587 -40.43 -34.21 19.08
CA ASN A 587 -40.19 -35.62 18.71
C ASN A 587 -38.70 -36.03 18.69
N ASN A 588 -37.80 -35.20 19.24
CA ASN A 588 -36.35 -35.44 19.27
C ASN A 588 -35.69 -35.65 17.88
N ASN A 589 -36.33 -35.30 16.76
CA ASN A 589 -35.73 -35.48 15.43
C ASN A 589 -34.70 -34.38 15.07
N GLY A 590 -34.53 -33.38 15.95
CA GLY A 590 -33.61 -32.26 15.75
C GLY A 590 -34.13 -31.16 14.81
N ARG A 591 -35.40 -31.22 14.42
CA ARG A 591 -36.14 -30.22 13.62
C ARG A 591 -37.16 -29.50 14.52
N ILE A 592 -37.59 -28.32 14.08
CA ILE A 592 -38.78 -27.67 14.64
C ILE A 592 -39.98 -28.31 13.95
N SER A 593 -40.75 -29.08 14.71
CA SER A 593 -41.91 -29.81 14.18
C SER A 593 -43.21 -29.21 14.73
N TYR A 594 -44.17 -28.95 13.84
CA TYR A 594 -45.53 -28.57 14.22
C TYR A 594 -46.53 -29.58 13.66
N LEU A 595 -47.58 -29.87 14.41
CA LEU A 595 -48.68 -30.72 14.01
C LEU A 595 -49.99 -29.95 14.13
N GLY A 596 -50.63 -29.70 13.00
CA GLY A 596 -51.97 -29.11 12.90
C GLY A 596 -53.04 -30.17 12.82
N ILE A 597 -54.12 -29.98 13.58
CA ILE A 597 -55.28 -30.87 13.58
C ILE A 597 -56.53 -30.05 13.25
N LEU A 598 -57.01 -30.15 12.01
CA LEU A 598 -58.20 -29.42 11.55
C LEU A 598 -59.37 -30.40 11.34
N ALA A 599 -60.46 -30.19 12.06
CA ALA A 599 -61.65 -31.03 11.97
C ALA A 599 -62.70 -30.41 11.06
N PHE A 600 -63.19 -31.18 10.09
CA PHE A 600 -64.27 -30.81 9.20
C PHE A 600 -65.50 -31.66 9.51
N LYS A 601 -66.63 -31.02 9.81
CA LYS A 601 -67.89 -31.72 10.05
C LYS A 601 -68.54 -32.05 8.72
N ASN A 602 -68.95 -33.30 8.54
CA ASN A 602 -69.79 -33.70 7.43
C ASN A 602 -71.23 -33.21 7.70
N LYS A 603 -71.90 -32.63 6.71
CA LYS A 603 -73.29 -32.16 6.83
C LYS A 603 -74.31 -33.30 6.76
N GLU A 604 -73.93 -34.48 6.26
CA GLU A 604 -74.84 -35.61 6.04
C GLU A 604 -74.77 -36.70 7.12
N PHE A 605 -73.63 -36.84 7.82
CA PHE A 605 -73.43 -37.83 8.88
C PHE A 605 -72.76 -37.18 10.09
N ASP A 606 -73.52 -36.97 11.17
CA ASP A 606 -73.05 -36.31 12.39
C ASP A 606 -71.96 -37.12 13.13
N SER A 607 -71.79 -38.40 12.79
CA SER A 607 -70.81 -39.32 13.38
C SER A 607 -69.47 -39.43 12.63
N LEU A 608 -69.37 -38.90 11.40
CA LEU A 608 -68.17 -39.00 10.56
C LEU A 608 -67.48 -37.63 10.48
N SER A 609 -66.66 -37.30 11.49
CA SER A 609 -65.77 -36.15 11.42
C SER A 609 -64.50 -36.53 10.66
N THR A 610 -64.23 -35.87 9.53
CA THR A 610 -62.95 -36.01 8.83
C THR A 610 -61.94 -35.04 9.46
N ARG A 611 -60.74 -35.52 9.80
CA ARG A 611 -59.64 -34.66 10.28
C ARG A 611 -58.56 -34.58 9.22
N LEU A 612 -58.07 -33.37 9.02
CA LEU A 612 -56.86 -33.06 8.25
C LEU A 612 -55.72 -32.83 9.25
N PHE A 613 -54.75 -33.73 9.22
CA PHE A 613 -53.48 -33.61 9.92
C PHE A 613 -52.48 -32.93 9.01
N ILE A 614 -51.82 -31.89 9.49
CA ILE A 614 -50.78 -31.18 8.75
C ILE A 614 -49.51 -31.19 9.59
N GLU A 615 -48.53 -31.95 9.14
CA GLU A 615 -47.19 -32.01 9.73
C GLU A 615 -46.32 -30.97 9.05
N PHE A 616 -45.68 -30.11 9.84
CA PHE A 616 -44.68 -29.14 9.42
C PHE A 616 -43.37 -29.52 10.07
N ASP A 617 -42.46 -30.15 9.34
CA ASP A 617 -41.12 -30.42 9.82
C ASP A 617 -40.17 -29.40 9.24
N SER A 618 -39.50 -28.59 10.06
CA SER A 618 -38.53 -27.64 9.54
C SER A 618 -37.48 -28.41 8.75
N ARG A 619 -37.20 -27.97 7.52
CA ARG A 619 -36.11 -28.56 6.74
C ARG A 619 -34.85 -28.50 7.59
N LEU A 620 -34.11 -29.62 7.66
CA LEU A 620 -32.76 -29.58 8.21
C LEU A 620 -32.03 -28.50 7.40
N LEU A 621 -31.32 -27.61 8.08
CA LEU A 621 -30.39 -26.62 7.52
C LEU A 621 -29.22 -27.36 6.80
N ASN A 622 -29.50 -28.35 5.97
CA ASN A 622 -28.50 -28.94 5.12
C ASN A 622 -27.97 -27.83 4.22
N GLN A 623 -26.66 -27.83 3.97
CA GLN A 623 -26.04 -26.94 3.00
C GLN A 623 -26.86 -27.00 1.72
N GLU A 624 -27.72 -26.01 1.48
CA GLU A 624 -28.44 -25.91 0.23
C GLU A 624 -27.36 -25.58 -0.81
N LEU A 625 -26.84 -26.62 -1.47
CA LEU A 625 -26.06 -26.51 -2.70
C LEU A 625 -27.08 -26.49 -3.84
N GLY A 626 -26.90 -25.59 -4.81
CA GLY A 626 -27.86 -25.37 -5.89
C GLY A 626 -28.27 -23.91 -6.05
N TYR A 627 -29.59 -23.68 -6.09
CA TYR A 627 -30.25 -22.39 -6.32
C TYR A 627 -30.69 -21.59 -5.07
N PRO A 628 -30.28 -21.85 -3.81
CA PRO A 628 -30.99 -21.28 -2.66
C PRO A 628 -30.89 -19.77 -2.56
N ASP A 629 -29.74 -19.18 -2.89
CA ASP A 629 -29.57 -17.72 -2.87
C ASP A 629 -30.46 -17.02 -3.93
N LEU A 630 -30.91 -17.73 -4.97
CA LEU A 630 -31.89 -17.24 -5.95
C LEU A 630 -33.33 -17.32 -5.42
N LEU A 631 -33.61 -18.24 -4.50
CA LEU A 631 -34.94 -18.50 -3.97
C LEU A 631 -35.25 -17.69 -2.70
N LEU A 632 -34.22 -17.07 -2.11
CA LEU A 632 -34.31 -16.23 -0.91
C LEU A 632 -34.45 -14.75 -1.27
N ASP A 633 -35.29 -14.06 -0.52
CA ASP A 633 -35.43 -12.60 -0.56
C ASP A 633 -34.19 -11.93 0.06
N LYS A 634 -33.78 -10.77 -0.47
CA LYS A 634 -32.65 -9.96 0.00
C LYS A 634 -32.60 -9.82 1.54
N LYS A 635 -33.74 -9.59 2.19
CA LYS A 635 -33.82 -9.45 3.66
C LYS A 635 -33.51 -10.75 4.43
N VAL A 636 -33.74 -11.90 3.82
CA VAL A 636 -33.54 -13.23 4.42
C VAL A 636 -32.15 -13.80 4.06
N SER A 637 -31.66 -13.49 2.86
CA SER A 637 -30.28 -13.76 2.40
C SER A 637 -29.23 -13.24 3.39
N ASP A 638 -29.36 -11.98 3.79
CA ASP A 638 -28.38 -11.31 4.66
C ASP A 638 -28.50 -11.77 6.14
N ALA A 639 -29.64 -12.31 6.53
CA ALA A 639 -29.89 -12.86 7.86
C ALA A 639 -29.33 -14.28 8.05
N ASN A 640 -28.88 -14.96 6.98
CA ASN A 640 -28.36 -16.34 7.01
C ASN A 640 -26.90 -16.44 7.51
N ILE A 641 -26.60 -15.73 8.59
CA ILE A 641 -25.30 -15.67 9.28
C ILE A 641 -24.83 -17.10 9.71
N ALA A 642 -25.77 -18.05 9.86
CA ALA A 642 -25.49 -19.45 10.19
C ALA A 642 -24.66 -20.21 9.14
N LYS A 643 -24.66 -19.82 7.85
CA LYS A 643 -23.85 -20.51 6.80
C LYS A 643 -22.33 -20.44 7.07
N LYS A 644 -21.87 -19.45 7.85
CA LYS A 644 -20.46 -19.23 8.17
C LYS A 644 -19.93 -20.13 9.29
N TYR A 645 -20.80 -20.69 10.13
CA TYR A 645 -20.40 -21.41 11.33
C TYR A 645 -20.76 -22.88 11.20
N SER A 646 -19.84 -23.76 11.59
CA SER A 646 -20.23 -25.15 11.88
C SER A 646 -20.97 -25.16 13.21
N TYR A 647 -21.98 -26.00 13.36
CA TYR A 647 -22.63 -26.18 14.64
C TYR A 647 -23.05 -27.62 14.89
N ALA A 648 -23.20 -27.96 16.17
CA ALA A 648 -23.79 -29.19 16.62
C ALA A 648 -24.70 -28.95 17.81
N LYS A 649 -25.78 -29.72 17.86
CA LYS A 649 -26.69 -29.77 19.01
C LYS A 649 -26.52 -31.13 19.67
N TYR A 650 -26.31 -31.10 20.98
CA TYR A 650 -26.23 -32.28 21.83
C TYR A 650 -27.41 -32.28 22.80
N ARG A 651 -28.05 -33.44 22.97
CA ARG A 651 -29.07 -33.67 24.00
C ARG A 651 -28.67 -34.85 24.87
N ASN A 652 -28.74 -34.70 26.18
CA ASN A 652 -28.23 -35.70 27.14
C ASN A 652 -26.79 -36.15 26.83
N LYS A 653 -25.94 -35.21 26.38
CA LYS A 653 -24.54 -35.43 25.98
C LYS A 653 -24.34 -36.31 24.74
N LYS A 654 -25.38 -36.68 24.00
CA LYS A 654 -25.29 -37.36 22.69
C LYS A 654 -25.54 -36.37 21.56
N LEU A 655 -24.82 -36.52 20.46
CA LEU A 655 -24.99 -35.69 19.26
C LEU A 655 -26.39 -35.95 18.66
N LEU A 656 -27.17 -34.88 18.50
CA LEU A 656 -28.50 -34.91 17.89
C LEU A 656 -28.44 -34.49 16.42
N THR A 657 -27.86 -33.32 16.16
CA THR A 657 -27.67 -32.80 14.80
C THR A 657 -26.34 -32.09 14.69
N ARG A 658 -25.78 -32.07 13.47
CA ARG A 658 -24.55 -31.36 13.12
C ARG A 658 -24.67 -30.70 11.75
N ASN A 659 -23.94 -29.62 11.56
CA ASN A 659 -23.87 -28.87 10.32
C ASN A 659 -22.49 -28.20 10.18
N GLY A 660 -22.06 -27.98 8.94
CA GLY A 660 -20.79 -27.37 8.59
C GLY A 660 -19.65 -28.37 8.42
N ASP A 661 -18.44 -27.82 8.29
CA ASP A 661 -17.23 -28.56 7.90
C ASP A 661 -16.53 -29.25 9.10
N PHE A 662 -16.94 -28.96 10.33
CA PHE A 662 -16.32 -29.54 11.53
C PHE A 662 -16.90 -30.92 11.90
N ASP A 663 -16.03 -31.90 12.12
CA ASP A 663 -16.40 -33.25 12.55
C ASP A 663 -16.63 -33.35 14.06
N TYR A 664 -17.87 -33.11 14.47
CA TYR A 664 -18.32 -33.25 15.85
C TYR A 664 -18.31 -34.70 16.33
N ARG A 665 -17.82 -34.92 17.55
CA ARG A 665 -17.81 -36.25 18.19
C ARG A 665 -19.22 -36.65 18.63
N LEU A 666 -19.54 -37.94 18.63
CA LEU A 666 -20.86 -38.46 19.03
C LEU A 666 -21.22 -38.19 20.51
N SER A 667 -20.22 -38.04 21.38
CA SER A 667 -20.40 -37.81 22.82
C SER A 667 -19.73 -36.52 23.28
N LEU A 668 -20.50 -35.69 23.98
CA LEU A 668 -20.05 -34.40 24.51
C LEU A 668 -19.07 -34.54 25.68
N ASN A 669 -19.06 -35.68 26.38
CA ASN A 669 -18.23 -35.90 27.59
C ASN A 669 -16.73 -35.72 27.32
N ILE A 670 -16.29 -35.97 26.08
CA ILE A 670 -14.88 -35.91 25.69
C ILE A 670 -14.33 -34.48 25.76
N TYR A 671 -15.20 -33.46 25.68
CA TYR A 671 -14.77 -32.06 25.64
C TYR A 671 -14.47 -31.46 27.03
N ASN A 672 -14.83 -32.12 28.13
CA ASN A 672 -14.64 -31.66 29.53
C ASN A 672 -15.09 -30.19 29.74
N ILE A 673 -16.38 -29.92 29.51
CA ILE A 673 -16.93 -28.56 29.49
C ILE A 673 -17.40 -28.15 30.90
N PRO A 674 -16.95 -27.00 31.45
CA PRO A 674 -17.39 -26.51 32.75
C PRO A 674 -18.89 -26.17 32.79
N HIS A 675 -19.44 -26.00 34.01
CA HIS A 675 -20.81 -25.51 34.22
C HIS A 675 -20.88 -23.97 34.08
N LYS A 676 -20.63 -23.48 32.86
CA LYS A 676 -20.88 -22.09 32.46
C LYS A 676 -21.90 -22.06 31.33
N GLU A 677 -22.73 -21.02 31.30
CA GLU A 677 -23.74 -20.83 30.25
C GLU A 677 -23.09 -20.70 28.87
N PHE A 678 -22.04 -19.88 28.77
CA PHE A 678 -21.16 -19.80 27.60
C PHE A 678 -19.73 -20.23 27.98
N TYR A 679 -19.11 -21.04 27.13
CA TYR A 679 -17.73 -21.47 27.31
C TYR A 679 -17.01 -21.56 25.96
N ILE A 680 -15.75 -21.13 25.89
CA ILE A 680 -14.97 -21.13 24.66
C ILE A 680 -13.76 -22.03 24.84
N LYS A 681 -13.45 -22.84 23.82
CA LYS A 681 -12.26 -23.70 23.82
C LYS A 681 -11.76 -23.95 22.40
N ASN A 682 -10.44 -23.95 22.22
CA ASN A 682 -9.82 -24.33 20.95
C ASN A 682 -9.56 -25.85 20.92
N ILE A 683 -10.04 -26.52 19.88
CA ILE A 683 -9.95 -27.99 19.69
C ILE A 683 -9.83 -28.28 18.20
N ASP A 684 -8.87 -29.12 17.81
CA ASP A 684 -8.66 -29.58 16.43
C ASP A 684 -8.58 -28.43 15.40
N ASN A 685 -7.85 -27.35 15.71
CA ASN A 685 -7.73 -26.10 14.91
C ASN A 685 -9.02 -25.30 14.71
N TYR A 686 -10.04 -25.54 15.54
CA TYR A 686 -11.27 -24.76 15.57
C TYR A 686 -11.46 -24.11 16.95
N GLU A 687 -12.03 -22.91 16.97
CA GLU A 687 -12.54 -22.29 18.18
C GLU A 687 -14.02 -22.66 18.36
N HIS A 688 -14.33 -23.31 19.48
CA HIS A 688 -15.66 -23.81 19.81
C HIS A 688 -16.30 -22.93 20.88
N LEU A 689 -17.47 -22.38 20.58
CA LEU A 689 -18.39 -21.77 21.54
C LEU A 689 -19.41 -22.81 21.98
N PHE A 690 -19.36 -23.20 23.23
CA PHE A 690 -20.35 -24.04 23.90
C PHE A 690 -21.39 -23.16 24.57
N TYR A 691 -22.67 -23.37 24.25
CA TYR A 691 -23.81 -22.74 24.88
C TYR A 691 -24.70 -23.79 25.54
N LYS A 692 -25.05 -23.57 26.81
CA LYS A 692 -25.88 -24.48 27.62
C LYS A 692 -27.14 -23.74 28.09
N PRO A 693 -28.25 -23.79 27.33
CA PRO A 693 -29.51 -23.18 27.74
C PRO A 693 -30.17 -23.91 28.92
N ASP A 694 -30.00 -25.25 28.99
CA ASP A 694 -30.57 -26.10 30.03
C ASP A 694 -29.61 -27.26 30.42
N LYS A 695 -30.04 -28.17 31.32
CA LYS A 695 -29.22 -29.28 31.81
C LYS A 695 -28.98 -30.41 30.80
N LYS A 696 -29.88 -30.58 29.82
CA LYS A 696 -29.90 -31.64 28.82
C LYS A 696 -29.30 -31.18 27.49
N THR A 697 -29.49 -29.92 27.11
CA THR A 697 -29.13 -29.41 25.79
C THR A 697 -27.79 -28.66 25.82
N THR A 698 -26.95 -28.89 24.82
CA THR A 698 -25.73 -28.11 24.61
C THR A 698 -25.55 -27.86 23.12
N ILE A 699 -25.33 -26.61 22.77
CA ILE A 699 -25.02 -26.19 21.41
C ILE A 699 -23.55 -25.89 21.33
N VAL A 700 -22.91 -26.37 20.27
CA VAL A 700 -21.51 -26.11 19.96
C VAL A 700 -21.50 -25.38 18.63
N LEU A 701 -20.94 -24.18 18.61
CA LEU A 701 -20.67 -23.42 17.39
C LEU A 701 -19.16 -23.39 17.18
N SER A 702 -18.70 -23.76 16.00
CA SER A 702 -17.29 -23.93 15.68
C SER A 702 -16.91 -23.10 14.47
N ILE A 703 -15.78 -22.40 14.58
CA ILE A 703 -15.16 -21.65 13.48
C ILE A 703 -13.68 -22.04 13.39
N PRO A 704 -13.06 -22.10 12.19
CA PRO A 704 -11.63 -22.29 12.07
C PRO A 704 -10.88 -21.26 12.92
N ALA A 705 -9.91 -21.72 13.71
CA ALA A 705 -9.04 -20.84 14.46
C ALA A 705 -8.09 -20.12 13.48
N LEU A 706 -7.80 -18.85 13.77
CA LEU A 706 -6.85 -18.06 12.97
C LEU A 706 -5.45 -18.66 13.08
N ASP A 707 -4.80 -18.89 11.94
CA ASP A 707 -3.41 -19.30 11.88
C ASP A 707 -2.49 -18.07 11.71
N ILE A 708 -1.20 -18.25 11.91
CA ILE A 708 -0.18 -17.21 11.72
C ILE A 708 -0.19 -16.66 10.28
N TYR A 709 -0.56 -17.48 9.30
CA TYR A 709 -0.70 -17.04 7.91
C TYR A 709 -1.82 -15.99 7.76
N ASP A 710 -2.97 -16.16 8.42
CA ASP A 710 -4.07 -15.19 8.38
C ASP A 710 -3.63 -13.84 8.97
N VAL A 711 -2.86 -13.88 10.06
CA VAL A 711 -2.30 -12.68 10.69
C VAL A 711 -1.32 -11.98 9.74
N LEU A 712 -0.44 -12.74 9.07
CA LEU A 712 0.51 -12.19 8.11
C LEU A 712 -0.18 -11.58 6.89
N ILE A 713 -1.30 -12.16 6.43
CA ILE A 713 -2.09 -11.60 5.33
C ILE A 713 -2.67 -10.24 5.74
N ALA A 714 -3.38 -10.20 6.86
CA ALA A 714 -4.00 -8.96 7.35
C ALA A 714 -2.96 -7.85 7.58
N PHE A 715 -1.80 -8.23 8.15
CA PHE A 715 -0.67 -7.32 8.35
C PHE A 715 -0.19 -6.67 7.07
N SER A 716 -0.04 -7.45 6.00
CA SER A 716 0.52 -6.93 4.75
C SER A 716 -0.42 -6.00 4.01
N TYR A 717 -1.72 -6.24 4.03
CA TYR A 717 -2.69 -5.29 3.50
C TYR A 717 -2.68 -3.96 4.25
N ILE A 718 -2.67 -4.01 5.58
CA ILE A 718 -2.56 -2.81 6.42
C ILE A 718 -1.25 -2.09 6.14
N LEU A 719 -0.13 -2.81 6.04
CA LEU A 719 1.19 -2.24 5.75
C LEU A 719 1.22 -1.53 4.39
N ILE A 720 0.66 -2.15 3.34
CA ILE A 720 0.56 -1.55 2.01
C ILE A 720 -0.25 -0.26 2.08
N LEU A 721 -1.38 -0.25 2.79
CA LEU A 721 -2.22 0.93 2.94
C LEU A 721 -1.49 2.09 3.64
N PHE A 722 -0.72 1.81 4.69
CA PHE A 722 0.13 2.84 5.31
C PHE A 722 1.21 3.34 4.36
N PHE A 723 1.82 2.44 3.57
CA PHE A 723 2.88 2.81 2.64
C PHE A 723 2.35 3.67 1.48
N THR A 724 1.17 3.36 0.94
CA THR A 724 0.50 4.15 -0.10
C THR A 724 0.11 5.53 0.43
N LEU A 725 -0.48 5.62 1.63
CA LEU A 725 -0.78 6.90 2.27
C LEU A 725 0.48 7.75 2.49
N PHE A 726 1.56 7.12 2.94
CA PHE A 726 2.84 7.79 3.16
C PHE A 726 3.48 8.30 1.85
N ILE A 727 3.47 7.50 0.79
CA ILE A 727 3.93 7.92 -0.56
C ILE A 727 3.07 9.09 -1.06
N LEU A 728 1.74 9.00 -0.93
CA LEU A 728 0.83 10.06 -1.35
C LEU A 728 1.14 11.37 -0.62
N CYS A 729 1.32 11.33 0.70
CA CYS A 729 1.72 12.48 1.50
C CYS A 729 3.09 13.05 1.06
N PHE A 730 4.06 12.18 0.75
CA PHE A 730 5.37 12.58 0.27
C PHE A 730 5.32 13.27 -1.10
N LEU A 731 4.52 12.74 -2.04
CA LEU A 731 4.30 13.30 -3.36
C LEU A 731 3.61 14.66 -3.28
N ILE A 732 2.52 14.77 -2.50
CA ILE A 732 1.81 16.04 -2.29
C ILE A 732 2.73 17.10 -1.68
N ARG A 733 3.56 16.74 -0.70
CA ARG A 733 4.54 17.66 -0.08
C ARG A 733 5.55 18.20 -1.11
N ASN A 734 5.96 17.36 -2.04
CA ASN A 734 7.05 17.66 -2.97
C ASN A 734 6.58 18.15 -4.35
N ILE A 735 5.27 18.27 -4.60
CA ILE A 735 4.68 18.70 -5.89
C ILE A 735 5.31 20.00 -6.43
N ASN A 736 5.61 20.98 -5.56
CA ASN A 736 6.24 22.25 -5.94
C ASN A 736 7.77 22.19 -6.09
N LYS A 737 8.39 21.04 -5.79
CA LYS A 737 9.83 20.79 -5.87
C LYS A 737 10.17 19.70 -6.90
N PHE A 738 9.18 19.16 -7.61
CA PHE A 738 9.38 18.23 -8.72
C PHE A 738 10.00 18.96 -9.93
N ASN A 739 11.27 19.33 -9.80
CA ASN A 739 12.15 19.48 -10.94
C ASN A 739 12.71 18.08 -11.23
N LEU A 740 12.41 17.52 -12.40
CA LEU A 740 12.80 16.18 -12.85
C LEU A 740 14.32 15.97 -13.03
N ASN A 741 15.16 16.88 -12.53
CA ASN A 741 16.60 16.72 -12.49
C ASN A 741 17.03 15.97 -11.22
N VAL A 742 16.66 14.70 -11.14
CA VAL A 742 17.15 13.79 -10.08
C VAL A 742 18.53 13.28 -10.50
N THR A 743 19.59 13.88 -9.97
CA THR A 743 20.93 13.31 -10.09
C THR A 743 21.05 12.12 -9.13
N LEU A 744 20.81 10.92 -9.66
CA LEU A 744 20.93 9.68 -8.89
C LEU A 744 22.41 9.40 -8.57
N ASN A 745 22.75 9.42 -7.28
CA ASN A 745 24.04 8.92 -6.80
C ASN A 745 24.16 7.40 -7.02
N ILE A 746 25.39 6.87 -7.04
CA ILE A 746 25.67 5.45 -7.31
C ILE A 746 24.86 4.54 -6.38
N ARG A 747 24.78 4.89 -5.09
CA ARG A 747 23.97 4.18 -4.09
C ARG A 747 22.49 4.05 -4.49
N SER A 748 21.87 5.14 -4.94
CA SER A 748 20.45 5.14 -5.32
C SER A 748 20.21 4.39 -6.63
N ARG A 749 21.15 4.45 -7.58
CA ARG A 749 21.07 3.67 -8.83
C ARG A 749 21.08 2.17 -8.54
N ILE A 750 22.02 1.71 -7.71
CA ILE A 750 22.10 0.30 -7.30
C ILE A 750 20.79 -0.14 -6.64
N LEU A 751 20.27 0.67 -5.70
CA LEU A 751 19.02 0.36 -5.00
C LEU A 751 17.83 0.23 -5.97
N ILE A 752 17.67 1.21 -6.88
CA ILE A 752 16.58 1.23 -7.86
C ILE A 752 16.68 0.03 -8.80
N SER A 753 17.88 -0.33 -9.25
CA SER A 753 18.08 -1.50 -10.11
C SER A 753 17.69 -2.81 -9.41
N PHE A 754 18.09 -3.00 -8.15
CA PHE A 754 17.68 -4.18 -7.37
C PHE A 754 16.16 -4.24 -7.17
N ILE A 755 15.55 -3.11 -6.77
CA ILE A 755 14.09 -3.04 -6.59
C ILE A 755 13.36 -3.30 -7.92
N ALA A 756 13.85 -2.77 -9.04
CA ALA A 756 13.26 -2.99 -10.36
C ALA A 756 13.30 -4.47 -10.77
N VAL A 757 14.42 -5.16 -10.54
CA VAL A 757 14.55 -6.61 -10.80
C VAL A 757 13.58 -7.41 -9.93
N LEU A 758 13.46 -7.06 -8.64
CA LEU A 758 12.51 -7.71 -7.74
C LEU A 758 11.06 -7.48 -8.18
N ILE A 759 10.68 -6.26 -8.57
CA ILE A 759 9.33 -5.96 -9.06
C ILE A 759 9.03 -6.69 -10.37
N LEU A 760 9.97 -6.74 -11.31
CA LEU A 760 9.80 -7.46 -12.57
C LEU A 760 9.61 -8.96 -12.32
N SER A 761 10.41 -9.55 -11.43
CA SER A 761 10.28 -10.93 -11.02
C SER A 761 8.93 -11.21 -10.34
N PHE A 762 8.49 -10.31 -9.45
CA PHE A 762 7.18 -10.37 -8.79
C PHE A 762 6.04 -10.43 -9.81
N LEU A 763 6.07 -9.56 -10.83
CA LEU A 763 5.02 -9.50 -11.85
C LEU A 763 5.00 -10.77 -12.71
N LEU A 764 6.16 -11.26 -13.17
CA LEU A 764 6.24 -12.45 -14.02
C LEU A 764 5.80 -13.72 -13.28
N ILE A 765 6.29 -13.94 -12.06
CA ILE A 765 5.93 -15.12 -11.25
C ILE A 765 4.46 -15.00 -10.82
N GLY A 766 4.04 -13.83 -10.35
CA GLY A 766 2.67 -13.57 -9.94
C GLY A 766 1.66 -13.83 -11.06
N SER A 767 1.86 -13.24 -12.25
CA SER A 767 0.94 -13.43 -13.39
C SER A 767 0.95 -14.87 -13.89
N GLY A 768 2.13 -15.50 -13.98
CA GLY A 768 2.27 -16.87 -14.45
C GLY A 768 1.56 -17.88 -13.55
N THR A 769 1.69 -17.72 -12.23
CA THR A 769 1.02 -18.61 -11.29
C THR A 769 -0.48 -18.35 -11.18
N VAL A 770 -0.95 -17.09 -11.23
CA VAL A 770 -2.39 -16.79 -11.27
C VAL A 770 -3.04 -17.41 -12.50
N TYR A 771 -2.42 -17.28 -13.69
CA TYR A 771 -2.87 -17.95 -14.90
C TYR A 771 -2.92 -19.47 -14.72
N TYR A 772 -1.86 -20.07 -14.17
CA TYR A 772 -1.82 -21.51 -13.88
C TYR A 772 -2.94 -21.97 -12.94
N ILE A 773 -3.23 -21.22 -11.87
CA ILE A 773 -4.30 -21.55 -10.91
C ILE A 773 -5.67 -21.49 -11.60
N ILE A 774 -5.95 -20.46 -12.40
CA ILE A 774 -7.23 -20.33 -13.12
C ILE A 774 -7.42 -21.52 -14.08
N THR A 775 -6.45 -21.80 -14.95
CA THR A 775 -6.55 -22.91 -15.90
C THR A 775 -6.68 -24.27 -15.20
N LYS A 776 -5.93 -24.48 -14.11
CA LYS A 776 -6.03 -25.72 -13.32
C LYS A 776 -7.38 -25.86 -12.64
N TYR A 777 -7.95 -24.77 -12.13
CA TYR A 777 -9.25 -24.76 -11.47
C TYR A 777 -10.39 -25.04 -12.46
N GLU A 778 -10.35 -24.44 -13.66
CA GLU A 778 -11.31 -24.70 -14.74
C GLU A 778 -11.28 -26.18 -15.17
N ASN A 779 -10.09 -26.71 -15.46
CA ASN A 779 -9.94 -28.13 -15.84
C ASN A 779 -10.46 -29.08 -14.75
N LYS A 780 -10.12 -28.80 -13.49
CA LYS A 780 -10.60 -29.61 -12.36
C LYS A 780 -12.13 -29.56 -12.22
N ASN A 781 -12.76 -28.43 -12.51
CA ASN A 781 -14.23 -28.34 -12.49
C ASN A 781 -14.85 -29.16 -13.63
N PHE A 782 -14.30 -29.10 -14.84
CA PHE A 782 -14.77 -29.94 -15.95
C PHE A 782 -14.64 -31.44 -15.62
N GLU A 783 -13.49 -31.87 -15.07
CA GLU A 783 -13.27 -33.26 -14.62
C GLU A 783 -14.30 -33.67 -13.55
N ASN A 784 -14.48 -32.86 -12.49
CA ASN A 784 -15.44 -33.15 -11.41
C ASN A 784 -16.89 -33.27 -11.92
N ILE A 785 -17.29 -32.42 -12.87
CA ILE A 785 -18.63 -32.46 -13.46
C ILE A 785 -18.83 -33.76 -14.24
N SER A 786 -17.85 -34.13 -15.08
CA SER A 786 -17.91 -35.34 -15.91
C SER A 786 -17.94 -36.60 -15.04
N GLU A 787 -17.10 -36.71 -13.99
CA GLU A 787 -17.10 -37.82 -13.04
C GLU A 787 -18.45 -37.98 -12.31
N LYS A 788 -19.04 -36.86 -11.86
CA LYS A 788 -20.37 -36.87 -11.25
C LYS A 788 -21.47 -37.28 -12.23
N MET A 789 -21.41 -36.78 -13.47
CA MET A 789 -22.38 -37.09 -14.51
C MET A 789 -22.36 -38.59 -14.86
N GLN A 790 -21.18 -39.18 -14.96
CA GLN A 790 -21.00 -40.63 -15.13
C GLN A 790 -21.57 -41.41 -13.94
N SER A 791 -21.27 -40.99 -12.71
CA SER A 791 -21.78 -41.64 -11.50
C SER A 791 -23.31 -41.61 -11.42
N ILE A 792 -23.93 -40.48 -11.74
CA ILE A 792 -25.40 -40.34 -11.80
C ILE A 792 -25.97 -41.22 -12.91
N THR A 793 -25.30 -41.30 -14.06
CA THR A 793 -25.75 -42.15 -15.17
C THR A 793 -25.74 -43.63 -14.79
N VAL A 794 -24.73 -44.11 -14.06
CA VAL A 794 -24.66 -45.48 -13.54
C VAL A 794 -25.83 -45.77 -12.59
N GLU A 795 -26.10 -44.87 -11.64
CA GLU A 795 -27.19 -45.01 -10.68
C GLU A 795 -28.58 -44.92 -11.33
N LEU A 796 -28.77 -44.06 -12.33
CA LEU A 796 -30.01 -44.00 -13.12
C LEU A 796 -30.21 -45.28 -13.91
N ASN A 797 -29.16 -45.82 -14.53
CA ASN A 797 -29.24 -47.05 -15.30
C ASN A 797 -29.61 -48.27 -14.42
N ASP A 798 -29.17 -48.32 -13.16
CA ASP A 798 -29.60 -49.35 -12.20
C ASP A 798 -31.12 -49.31 -11.90
N LYS A 799 -31.71 -48.11 -11.84
CA LYS A 799 -33.12 -47.93 -11.42
C LYS A 799 -34.12 -47.87 -12.56
N ILE A 800 -33.76 -47.27 -13.69
CA ILE A 800 -34.66 -47.05 -14.83
C ILE A 800 -34.05 -47.51 -16.17
N GLY A 801 -32.92 -48.24 -16.14
CA GLY A 801 -32.23 -48.69 -17.35
C GLY A 801 -32.97 -49.78 -18.15
N MET A 802 -33.97 -50.45 -17.58
CA MET A 802 -34.78 -51.44 -18.31
C MET A 802 -35.97 -50.83 -19.07
N GLU A 803 -36.25 -49.54 -18.89
CA GLU A 803 -37.36 -48.87 -19.55
C GLU A 803 -37.00 -48.51 -21.01
N ASP A 804 -37.94 -48.71 -21.93
CA ASP A 804 -37.76 -48.38 -23.35
C ASP A 804 -38.27 -46.97 -23.73
N THR A 805 -39.11 -46.37 -22.89
CA THR A 805 -39.64 -45.00 -23.05
C THR A 805 -39.98 -44.39 -21.70
N LEU A 806 -39.87 -43.07 -21.58
CA LEU A 806 -40.29 -42.34 -20.38
C LEU A 806 -41.81 -42.06 -20.41
N HIS A 807 -42.56 -42.69 -19.51
CA HIS A 807 -44.02 -42.52 -19.43
C HIS A 807 -44.44 -41.47 -18.40
N SER A 808 -45.47 -40.66 -18.71
CA SER A 808 -45.95 -39.58 -17.84
C SER A 808 -46.29 -40.03 -16.40
N GLU A 809 -46.76 -41.26 -16.22
CA GLU A 809 -47.09 -41.85 -14.91
C GLU A 809 -45.85 -42.08 -14.01
N GLN A 810 -44.66 -42.18 -14.60
CA GLN A 810 -43.39 -42.40 -13.88
C GLN A 810 -42.71 -41.09 -13.47
N LYS A 811 -43.24 -39.93 -13.90
CA LYS A 811 -42.62 -38.62 -13.66
C LYS A 811 -42.38 -38.34 -12.18
N ASP A 812 -43.35 -38.66 -11.33
CA ASP A 812 -43.23 -38.43 -9.87
C ASP A 812 -42.18 -39.35 -9.24
N PHE A 813 -42.13 -40.61 -9.66
CA PHE A 813 -41.12 -41.57 -9.21
C PHE A 813 -39.70 -41.10 -9.61
N ILE A 814 -39.50 -40.74 -10.87
CA ILE A 814 -38.21 -40.25 -11.37
C ILE A 814 -37.83 -38.94 -10.67
N THR A 815 -38.77 -38.02 -10.47
CA THR A 815 -38.53 -36.78 -9.71
C THR A 815 -38.04 -37.09 -8.30
N SER A 816 -38.69 -38.03 -7.58
CA SER A 816 -38.24 -38.45 -6.25
C SER A 816 -36.84 -39.07 -6.26
N LEU A 817 -36.50 -39.83 -7.31
CA LEU A 817 -35.18 -40.43 -7.51
C LEU A 817 -34.11 -39.36 -7.76
N LEU A 818 -34.39 -38.38 -8.62
CA LEU A 818 -33.49 -37.25 -8.89
C LEU A 818 -33.24 -36.42 -7.62
N ILE A 819 -34.27 -36.18 -6.80
CA ILE A 819 -34.11 -35.52 -5.49
C ILE A 819 -33.18 -36.33 -4.58
N LYS A 820 -33.37 -37.65 -4.51
CA LYS A 820 -32.50 -38.54 -3.72
C LYS A 820 -31.05 -38.50 -4.21
N PHE A 821 -30.82 -38.59 -5.50
CA PHE A 821 -29.48 -38.52 -6.09
C PHE A 821 -28.85 -37.14 -5.91
N SER A 822 -29.62 -36.07 -6.05
CA SER A 822 -29.16 -34.72 -5.80
C SER A 822 -28.62 -34.54 -4.38
N ASN A 823 -29.29 -35.14 -3.39
CA ASN A 823 -28.83 -35.13 -2.00
C ASN A 823 -27.57 -35.98 -1.75
N VAL A 824 -27.32 -37.01 -2.55
CA VAL A 824 -26.13 -37.87 -2.45
C VAL A 824 -24.93 -37.24 -3.17
N PHE A 825 -25.13 -36.75 -4.38
CA PHE A 825 -24.08 -36.19 -5.25
C PHE A 825 -23.85 -34.69 -5.03
N TYR A 826 -24.68 -34.03 -4.21
CA TYR A 826 -24.63 -32.60 -3.92
C TYR A 826 -24.63 -31.74 -5.19
N SER A 827 -25.48 -32.11 -6.15
CA SER A 827 -25.66 -31.40 -7.42
C SER A 827 -27.13 -31.51 -7.81
N ASP A 828 -27.69 -30.45 -8.37
CA ASP A 828 -29.05 -30.52 -8.90
C ASP A 828 -29.04 -31.25 -10.25
N ILE A 829 -30.11 -31.99 -10.54
CA ILE A 829 -30.19 -32.88 -11.70
C ILE A 829 -31.49 -32.59 -12.44
N ASN A 830 -31.37 -32.35 -13.74
CA ASN A 830 -32.51 -32.18 -14.63
C ASN A 830 -32.48 -33.29 -15.68
N LEU A 831 -33.66 -33.81 -16.01
CA LEU A 831 -33.86 -34.77 -17.08
C LEU A 831 -34.79 -34.13 -18.10
N TYR A 832 -34.32 -34.01 -19.33
CA TYR A 832 -35.09 -33.49 -20.46
C TYR A 832 -35.47 -34.64 -21.39
N ASP A 833 -36.66 -34.58 -21.99
CA ASP A 833 -37.12 -35.56 -22.95
C ASP A 833 -36.34 -35.48 -24.28
N ASN A 834 -36.72 -36.31 -25.25
CA ASN A 834 -36.09 -36.37 -26.57
C ASN A 834 -36.24 -35.09 -27.41
N ASN A 835 -37.17 -34.19 -27.05
CA ASN A 835 -37.38 -32.90 -27.70
C ASN A 835 -36.71 -31.75 -26.94
N GLY A 836 -36.00 -32.06 -25.85
CA GLY A 836 -35.32 -31.08 -25.02
C GLY A 836 -36.23 -30.32 -24.06
N LYS A 837 -37.40 -30.86 -23.72
CA LYS A 837 -38.32 -30.29 -22.73
C LYS A 837 -38.15 -30.98 -21.37
N LEU A 838 -38.26 -30.21 -20.29
CA LEU A 838 -38.03 -30.69 -18.93
C LEU A 838 -39.04 -31.77 -18.56
N TYR A 839 -38.53 -32.97 -18.35
CA TYR A 839 -39.32 -34.13 -17.95
C TYR A 839 -39.39 -34.24 -16.42
N ALA A 840 -38.24 -34.20 -15.73
CA ALA A 840 -38.13 -34.26 -14.27
C ALA A 840 -36.94 -33.43 -13.76
N THR A 841 -37.00 -32.96 -12.52
CA THR A 841 -35.94 -32.16 -11.89
C THR A 841 -35.84 -32.43 -10.40
N SER A 842 -34.64 -32.37 -9.83
CA SER A 842 -34.43 -32.38 -8.39
C SER A 842 -34.82 -31.06 -7.71
N ARG A 843 -35.03 -29.98 -8.47
CA ARG A 843 -35.33 -28.61 -7.97
C ARG A 843 -36.48 -27.97 -8.73
N SER A 844 -37.68 -28.43 -8.46
CA SER A 844 -38.90 -27.93 -9.11
C SER A 844 -39.15 -26.42 -8.89
N GLU A 845 -38.71 -25.89 -7.75
CA GLU A 845 -38.98 -24.51 -7.31
C GLU A 845 -38.46 -23.45 -8.28
N VAL A 846 -37.31 -23.73 -8.93
CA VAL A 846 -36.67 -22.80 -9.87
C VAL A 846 -37.51 -22.62 -11.13
N PHE A 847 -38.10 -23.72 -11.61
CA PHE A 847 -38.94 -23.75 -12.80
C PHE A 847 -40.37 -23.26 -12.51
N ILE A 848 -40.95 -23.65 -11.36
CA ILE A 848 -42.29 -23.22 -10.93
C ILE A 848 -42.33 -21.70 -10.68
N LYS A 849 -41.29 -21.14 -10.04
CA LYS A 849 -41.18 -19.68 -9.84
C LYS A 849 -40.82 -18.92 -11.12
N GLY A 850 -40.62 -19.62 -12.23
CA GLY A 850 -40.29 -19.00 -13.51
C GLY A 850 -38.93 -18.31 -13.57
N LEU A 851 -37.92 -18.83 -12.87
CA LEU A 851 -36.57 -18.28 -12.93
C LEU A 851 -35.79 -18.79 -14.15
N VAL A 852 -36.16 -19.97 -14.66
CA VAL A 852 -35.61 -20.64 -15.86
C VAL A 852 -36.75 -21.28 -16.64
N GLY A 853 -36.62 -21.35 -17.96
CA GLY A 853 -37.54 -22.07 -18.83
C GLY A 853 -37.44 -23.60 -18.70
N ASN A 854 -38.49 -24.29 -19.15
CA ASN A 854 -38.55 -25.75 -19.17
C ASN A 854 -37.84 -26.37 -20.39
N LEU A 855 -36.99 -25.63 -21.08
CA LEU A 855 -36.31 -26.07 -22.30
C LEU A 855 -34.81 -26.16 -22.04
N MET A 856 -34.15 -27.12 -22.67
CA MET A 856 -32.69 -27.20 -22.66
C MET A 856 -32.06 -25.94 -23.23
N ASN A 857 -30.84 -25.62 -22.84
CA ASN A 857 -30.09 -24.60 -23.54
C ASN A 857 -29.97 -24.96 -25.05
N PRO A 858 -30.29 -24.03 -25.98
CA PRO A 858 -30.33 -24.34 -27.41
C PRO A 858 -28.96 -24.70 -28.00
N GLU A 859 -27.87 -24.16 -27.46
CA GLU A 859 -26.50 -24.52 -27.86
C GLU A 859 -26.16 -25.95 -27.38
N ALA A 860 -26.60 -26.32 -26.18
CA ALA A 860 -26.45 -27.69 -25.68
C ALA A 860 -27.26 -28.67 -26.51
N PHE A 861 -28.52 -28.36 -26.81
CA PHE A 861 -29.38 -29.18 -27.65
C PHE A 861 -28.74 -29.38 -29.03
N TYR A 862 -28.18 -28.32 -29.63
CA TYR A 862 -27.46 -28.43 -30.91
C TYR A 862 -26.29 -29.43 -30.86
N ASN A 863 -25.42 -29.26 -29.86
CA ASN A 863 -24.20 -30.06 -29.72
C ASN A 863 -24.49 -31.53 -29.38
N ILE A 864 -25.52 -31.81 -28.59
CA ILE A 864 -25.86 -33.18 -28.20
C ILE A 864 -26.77 -33.84 -29.24
N ALA A 865 -27.86 -33.19 -29.67
CA ALA A 865 -28.86 -33.78 -30.56
C ALA A 865 -28.39 -33.87 -32.02
N TYR A 866 -27.76 -32.82 -32.56
CA TYR A 866 -27.35 -32.76 -33.98
C TYR A 866 -25.89 -33.13 -34.21
N GLN A 867 -24.96 -32.63 -33.37
CA GLN A 867 -23.52 -32.95 -33.50
C GLN A 867 -23.15 -34.28 -32.84
N ARG A 868 -24.07 -34.90 -32.08
CA ARG A 868 -23.87 -36.19 -31.40
C ARG A 868 -22.62 -36.23 -30.50
N LYS A 869 -22.32 -35.11 -29.83
CA LYS A 869 -21.27 -35.12 -28.80
C LYS A 869 -21.71 -35.97 -27.61
N PRO A 870 -20.81 -36.78 -27.02
CA PRO A 870 -21.14 -37.61 -25.86
C PRO A 870 -21.37 -36.77 -24.60
N GLU A 871 -20.75 -35.59 -24.53
CA GLU A 871 -20.91 -34.63 -23.44
C GLU A 871 -20.70 -33.22 -24.01
N PHE A 872 -21.41 -32.25 -23.46
CA PHE A 872 -21.21 -30.85 -23.75
C PHE A 872 -21.39 -30.02 -22.48
N ILE A 873 -20.39 -29.20 -22.17
CA ILE A 873 -20.38 -28.35 -20.99
C ILE A 873 -20.30 -26.91 -21.45
N LEU A 874 -21.18 -26.05 -20.94
CA LEU A 874 -21.19 -24.62 -21.21
C LEU A 874 -21.42 -23.82 -19.92
N GLU A 875 -21.26 -22.49 -19.99
CA GLU A 875 -21.67 -21.57 -18.93
C GLU A 875 -23.10 -21.09 -19.18
N GLU A 876 -23.99 -21.24 -18.19
CA GLU A 876 -25.35 -20.73 -18.19
C GLU A 876 -25.54 -19.64 -17.13
N HIS A 877 -26.65 -18.90 -17.22
CA HIS A 877 -26.94 -17.80 -16.32
C HIS A 877 -28.41 -17.70 -15.93
N ILE A 878 -28.66 -17.25 -14.69
CA ILE A 878 -29.99 -16.92 -14.15
C ILE A 878 -29.91 -15.56 -13.48
N GLY A 879 -30.55 -14.55 -14.08
CA GLY A 879 -30.30 -13.16 -13.72
C GLY A 879 -28.80 -12.86 -13.78
N GLY A 880 -28.21 -12.47 -12.64
CA GLY A 880 -26.77 -12.24 -12.50
C GLY A 880 -25.92 -13.46 -12.09
N LEU A 881 -26.53 -14.61 -11.75
CA LEU A 881 -25.79 -15.81 -11.34
C LEU A 881 -25.25 -16.56 -12.56
N LYS A 882 -23.96 -16.87 -12.58
CA LYS A 882 -23.30 -17.70 -13.62
C LYS A 882 -22.93 -19.07 -13.06
N TYR A 883 -23.13 -20.13 -13.84
CA TYR A 883 -22.78 -21.50 -13.44
C TYR A 883 -22.42 -22.37 -14.65
N LEU A 884 -21.66 -23.43 -14.42
CA LEU A 884 -21.38 -24.42 -15.47
C LEU A 884 -22.53 -25.40 -15.56
N SER A 885 -22.90 -25.82 -16.76
CA SER A 885 -24.02 -26.73 -17.00
C SER A 885 -23.55 -27.78 -18.00
N ALA A 886 -23.56 -29.04 -17.57
CA ALA A 886 -23.19 -30.16 -18.42
C ALA A 886 -24.43 -30.89 -18.93
N TYR A 887 -24.35 -31.38 -20.16
CA TYR A 887 -25.41 -32.12 -20.84
C TYR A 887 -24.84 -33.39 -21.45
N MET A 888 -25.58 -34.50 -21.29
CA MET A 888 -25.21 -35.82 -21.81
C MET A 888 -26.48 -36.57 -22.28
N PRO A 889 -26.43 -37.29 -23.40
CA PRO A 889 -27.51 -38.19 -23.79
C PRO A 889 -27.57 -39.40 -22.84
N TYR A 890 -28.76 -39.70 -22.34
CA TYR A 890 -29.05 -40.85 -21.51
C TYR A 890 -29.59 -42.00 -22.37
N TYR A 891 -28.93 -43.15 -22.28
CA TYR A 891 -29.31 -44.38 -22.95
C TYR A 891 -29.76 -45.41 -21.91
N ASN A 892 -30.75 -46.21 -22.26
CA ASN A 892 -31.13 -47.36 -21.44
C ASN A 892 -30.11 -48.51 -21.55
N ALA A 893 -30.28 -49.57 -20.77
CA ALA A 893 -29.39 -50.73 -20.75
C ALA A 893 -29.32 -51.46 -22.10
N ASN A 894 -30.32 -51.26 -22.98
CA ASN A 894 -30.37 -51.81 -24.34
C ASN A 894 -29.71 -50.89 -25.39
N GLY A 895 -29.12 -49.76 -24.97
CA GLY A 895 -28.49 -48.77 -25.85
C GLY A 895 -29.46 -47.85 -26.60
N LYS A 896 -30.74 -47.85 -26.24
CA LYS A 896 -31.76 -46.95 -26.81
C LYS A 896 -31.70 -45.59 -26.12
N PHE A 897 -31.68 -44.52 -26.91
CA PHE A 897 -31.73 -43.15 -26.41
C PHE A 897 -33.09 -42.86 -25.77
N LEU A 898 -33.10 -42.35 -24.54
CA LEU A 898 -34.32 -42.02 -23.79
C LEU A 898 -34.51 -40.52 -23.57
N ALA A 899 -33.45 -39.82 -23.15
CA ALA A 899 -33.53 -38.46 -22.62
C ALA A 899 -32.17 -37.76 -22.64
N TYR A 900 -32.15 -36.46 -22.36
CA TYR A 900 -30.93 -35.72 -22.06
C TYR A 900 -30.81 -35.46 -20.57
N LEU A 901 -29.71 -35.91 -19.98
CA LEU A 901 -29.34 -35.62 -18.61
C LEU A 901 -28.63 -34.27 -18.55
N ASN A 902 -28.98 -33.45 -17.57
CA ASN A 902 -28.35 -32.17 -17.32
C ASN A 902 -27.96 -32.03 -15.86
N LEU A 903 -26.75 -31.52 -15.64
CA LEU A 903 -26.18 -31.29 -14.33
C LEU A 903 -25.72 -29.83 -14.23
N PRO A 904 -26.54 -28.91 -13.69
CA PRO A 904 -26.08 -27.60 -13.27
C PRO A 904 -25.06 -27.74 -12.13
N TYR A 905 -23.86 -27.22 -12.36
CA TYR A 905 -22.73 -27.25 -11.44
C TYR A 905 -22.36 -25.83 -11.01
N PHE A 906 -22.77 -25.51 -9.78
CA PHE A 906 -22.43 -24.26 -9.12
C PHE A 906 -21.03 -24.38 -8.53
N THR A 907 -20.03 -23.88 -9.27
CA THR A 907 -18.66 -23.81 -8.78
C THR A 907 -18.59 -22.86 -7.58
N ARG A 908 -17.83 -23.24 -6.55
CA ARG A 908 -17.55 -22.32 -5.44
C ARG A 908 -16.53 -21.28 -5.93
N GLN A 909 -16.97 -20.22 -6.62
CA GLN A 909 -16.08 -19.14 -7.08
C GLN A 909 -15.22 -18.57 -5.95
N ASN A 910 -15.74 -18.64 -4.71
CA ASN A 910 -15.03 -18.30 -3.48
C ASN A 910 -13.77 -19.15 -3.21
N THR A 911 -13.70 -20.41 -3.64
CA THR A 911 -12.49 -21.21 -3.43
C THR A 911 -11.34 -20.77 -4.34
N LEU A 912 -11.63 -20.51 -5.62
CA LEU A 912 -10.66 -19.99 -6.58
C LEU A 912 -10.09 -18.64 -6.12
N THR A 913 -10.96 -17.68 -5.80
CA THR A 913 -10.50 -16.35 -5.37
C THR A 913 -9.70 -16.43 -4.06
N ARG A 914 -10.07 -17.31 -3.12
CA ARG A 914 -9.31 -17.54 -1.88
C ARG A 914 -7.93 -18.13 -2.17
N GLU A 915 -7.83 -19.12 -3.06
CA GLU A 915 -6.55 -19.70 -3.47
C GLU A 915 -5.65 -18.67 -4.16
N ILE A 916 -6.18 -17.91 -5.13
CA ILE A 916 -5.47 -16.82 -5.82
C ILE A 916 -4.96 -15.80 -4.79
N SER A 917 -5.80 -15.40 -3.85
CA SER A 917 -5.47 -14.33 -2.91
C SER A 917 -4.44 -14.78 -1.89
N SER A 918 -4.62 -15.95 -1.29
CA SER A 918 -3.62 -16.55 -0.39
C SER A 918 -2.26 -16.66 -1.07
N PHE A 919 -2.23 -17.07 -2.34
CA PHE A 919 -1.01 -17.11 -3.13
C PHE A 919 -0.40 -15.72 -3.36
N VAL A 920 -1.18 -14.76 -3.89
CA VAL A 920 -0.72 -13.39 -4.17
C VAL A 920 -0.15 -12.74 -2.92
N ILE A 921 -0.79 -12.92 -1.76
CA ILE A 921 -0.34 -12.32 -0.51
C ILE A 921 0.93 -13.00 0.00
N THR A 922 1.01 -14.33 -0.06
CA THR A 922 2.24 -15.06 0.29
C THR A 922 3.41 -14.55 -0.56
N LEU A 923 3.17 -14.33 -1.85
CA LEU A 923 4.14 -13.78 -2.77
C LEU A 923 4.52 -12.33 -2.37
N VAL A 924 3.55 -11.45 -2.12
CA VAL A 924 3.80 -10.08 -1.62
C VAL A 924 4.66 -10.09 -0.35
N ASN A 925 4.40 -10.99 0.61
CA ASN A 925 5.14 -11.09 1.86
C ASN A 925 6.60 -11.50 1.65
N ILE A 926 6.83 -12.49 0.79
CA ILE A 926 8.18 -12.91 0.40
C ILE A 926 8.92 -11.74 -0.23
N TYR A 927 8.30 -11.02 -1.17
CA TYR A 927 8.95 -9.88 -1.82
C TYR A 927 9.18 -8.68 -0.90
N LEU A 928 8.31 -8.43 0.09
CA LEU A 928 8.56 -7.44 1.13
C LEU A 928 9.84 -7.76 1.92
N ILE A 929 10.03 -9.02 2.32
CA ILE A 929 11.25 -9.48 2.99
C ILE A 929 12.47 -9.33 2.07
N LEU A 930 12.35 -9.74 0.80
CA LEU A 930 13.44 -9.60 -0.18
C LEU A 930 13.82 -8.13 -0.41
N ILE A 931 12.84 -7.22 -0.43
CA ILE A 931 13.09 -5.77 -0.55
C ILE A 931 13.83 -5.25 0.69
N LEU A 932 13.43 -5.65 1.90
CA LEU A 932 14.13 -5.26 3.14
C LEU A 932 15.58 -5.78 3.16
N LEU A 933 15.79 -7.03 2.74
CA LEU A 933 17.13 -7.62 2.59
C LEU A 933 17.94 -6.87 1.54
N ALA A 934 17.35 -6.54 0.39
CA ALA A 934 18.00 -5.77 -0.67
C ALA A 934 18.36 -4.35 -0.20
N MET A 935 17.49 -3.69 0.59
CA MET A 935 17.80 -2.40 1.20
C MET A 935 19.00 -2.50 2.15
N SER A 936 19.00 -3.48 3.06
CA SER A 936 20.11 -3.72 3.99
C SER A 936 21.42 -4.00 3.25
N PHE A 937 21.36 -4.91 2.28
CA PHE A 937 22.49 -5.29 1.44
C PHE A 937 23.02 -4.10 0.63
N THR A 938 22.14 -3.23 0.12
CA THR A 938 22.55 -2.02 -0.61
C THR A 938 23.28 -1.03 0.29
N VAL A 939 22.85 -0.86 1.56
CA VAL A 939 23.59 0.00 2.51
C VAL A 939 24.98 -0.55 2.77
N PHE A 940 25.09 -1.87 2.92
CA PHE A 940 26.36 -2.55 3.10
C PHE A 940 27.30 -2.36 1.89
N ILE A 941 26.82 -2.64 0.68
CA ILE A 941 27.57 -2.43 -0.58
C ILE A 941 27.97 -0.96 -0.76
N ALA A 942 27.03 -0.03 -0.52
CA ALA A 942 27.31 1.39 -0.71
C ALA A 942 28.43 1.86 0.23
N ASN A 943 28.47 1.40 1.47
CA ASN A 943 29.58 1.76 2.37
C ASN A 943 30.91 1.15 1.92
N GLY A 944 30.89 -0.06 1.34
CA GLY A 944 32.08 -0.71 0.78
C GLY A 944 32.65 0.01 -0.45
N LEU A 945 31.79 0.51 -1.35
CA LEU A 945 32.21 1.14 -2.60
C LEU A 945 32.46 2.64 -2.48
N THR A 946 31.58 3.38 -1.79
CA THR A 946 31.59 4.85 -1.87
C THR A 946 32.65 5.47 -0.95
N HIS A 947 32.95 4.85 0.20
CA HIS A 947 33.89 5.42 1.16
C HIS A 947 35.34 5.49 0.63
N PRO A 948 35.91 4.43 0.02
CA PRO A 948 37.26 4.49 -0.54
C PRO A 948 37.39 5.49 -1.70
N LEU A 949 36.36 5.60 -2.55
CA LEU A 949 36.36 6.57 -3.66
C LEU A 949 36.38 8.02 -3.16
N ILE A 950 35.64 8.33 -2.09
CA ILE A 950 35.68 9.67 -1.47
C ILE A 950 37.05 9.93 -0.82
N LEU A 951 37.65 8.92 -0.18
CA LEU A 951 38.98 9.04 0.40
C LEU A 951 40.04 9.33 -0.68
N LEU A 952 39.98 8.61 -1.79
CA LEU A 952 40.86 8.77 -2.95
C LEU A 952 40.67 10.16 -3.57
N GLN A 953 39.42 10.59 -3.80
CA GLN A 953 39.12 11.94 -4.29
C GLN A 953 39.71 13.03 -3.38
N ARG A 954 39.57 12.90 -2.06
CA ARG A 954 40.12 13.85 -1.09
C ARG A 954 41.65 13.91 -1.17
N LYS A 955 42.31 12.74 -1.18
CA LYS A 955 43.78 12.62 -1.24
C LYS A 955 44.36 13.13 -2.56
N PHE A 956 43.65 12.99 -3.68
CA PHE A 956 44.02 13.66 -4.93
C PHE A 956 44.02 15.19 -4.81
N ARG A 957 43.07 15.77 -4.09
CA ARG A 957 42.96 17.23 -3.90
C ARG A 957 44.03 17.79 -2.94
N GLU A 958 44.62 16.95 -2.10
CA GLU A 958 45.63 17.33 -1.09
C GLU A 958 47.07 17.27 -1.62
N ILE A 959 47.31 16.87 -2.87
CA ILE A 959 48.66 16.77 -3.45
C ILE A 959 49.28 18.16 -3.61
N GLU A 960 50.42 18.41 -2.94
CA GLU A 960 51.23 19.63 -3.10
C GLU A 960 52.64 19.31 -3.62
N LEU A 961 53.16 20.13 -4.54
CA LEU A 961 54.52 20.01 -5.08
C LEU A 961 55.54 20.55 -4.06
N GLY A 962 56.64 19.82 -3.85
CA GLY A 962 57.71 20.22 -2.92
C GLY A 962 57.49 19.82 -1.45
N LYS A 963 56.36 19.19 -1.12
CA LYS A 963 56.10 18.56 0.20
C LYS A 963 55.96 17.05 0.06
N LYS A 964 56.19 16.32 1.15
CA LYS A 964 56.04 14.86 1.20
C LYS A 964 54.54 14.51 1.27
N ASN A 965 54.00 13.99 0.16
CA ASN A 965 52.63 13.50 0.08
C ASN A 965 52.55 12.06 0.64
N GLU A 966 51.52 11.76 1.44
CA GLU A 966 51.37 10.44 2.07
C GLU A 966 50.60 9.46 1.17
N PRO A 967 51.08 8.21 0.99
CA PRO A 967 50.38 7.19 0.23
C PRO A 967 49.09 6.75 0.94
N ILE A 968 48.12 6.26 0.17
CA ILE A 968 46.89 5.68 0.70
C ILE A 968 47.17 4.21 1.06
N VAL A 969 46.94 3.86 2.33
CA VAL A 969 47.01 2.46 2.78
C VAL A 969 45.62 1.84 2.63
N TYR A 970 45.50 0.88 1.71
CA TYR A 970 44.26 0.17 1.44
C TYR A 970 44.53 -1.33 1.28
N ASN A 971 44.08 -2.12 2.25
CA ASN A 971 44.48 -3.53 2.41
C ASN A 971 43.58 -4.54 1.68
N ARG A 972 42.63 -4.09 0.83
CA ARG A 972 41.76 -5.01 0.07
C ARG A 972 42.27 -5.19 -1.35
N VAL A 973 42.22 -6.43 -1.83
CA VAL A 973 42.61 -6.82 -3.19
C VAL A 973 41.36 -6.81 -4.07
N ASP A 974 40.88 -5.60 -4.38
CA ASP A 974 39.73 -5.34 -5.26
C ASP A 974 40.11 -4.25 -6.29
N GLU A 975 39.16 -3.87 -7.15
CA GLU A 975 39.38 -2.83 -8.17
C GLU A 975 39.77 -1.48 -7.55
N ILE A 976 39.33 -1.21 -6.33
CA ILE A 976 39.70 -0.02 -5.57
C ILE A 976 41.16 -0.12 -5.10
N GLY A 977 41.60 -1.28 -4.64
CA GLY A 977 42.99 -1.54 -4.28
C GLY A 977 43.93 -1.37 -5.46
N SER A 978 43.52 -1.81 -6.65
CA SER A 978 44.27 -1.55 -7.89
C SER A 978 44.37 -0.04 -8.17
N LEU A 979 43.26 0.71 -8.03
CA LEU A 979 43.26 2.16 -8.22
C LEU A 979 44.13 2.90 -7.20
N VAL A 980 44.11 2.45 -5.93
CA VAL A 980 44.99 2.97 -4.87
C VAL A 980 46.46 2.66 -5.19
N GLY A 981 46.75 1.49 -5.76
CA GLY A 981 48.08 1.13 -6.23
C GLY A 981 48.60 2.09 -7.31
N GLU A 982 47.80 2.36 -8.33
CA GLU A 982 48.14 3.33 -9.39
C GLU A 982 48.32 4.75 -8.84
N TYR A 983 47.47 5.18 -7.90
CA TYR A 983 47.65 6.46 -7.20
C TYR A 983 49.00 6.54 -6.47
N ASN A 984 49.36 5.50 -5.71
CA ASN A 984 50.61 5.47 -4.95
C ASN A 984 51.83 5.44 -5.90
N LYS A 985 51.73 4.73 -7.02
CA LYS A 985 52.77 4.71 -8.06
C LYS A 985 52.97 6.09 -8.69
N MET A 986 51.89 6.77 -9.05
CA MET A 986 51.94 8.14 -9.57
C MET A 986 52.60 9.11 -8.56
N LEU A 987 52.30 8.98 -7.26
CA LEU A 987 52.95 9.77 -6.22
C LEU A 987 54.47 9.54 -6.16
N GLU A 988 54.91 8.29 -6.29
CA GLU A 988 56.32 7.93 -6.30
C GLU A 988 57.05 8.52 -7.53
N GLU A 989 56.46 8.36 -8.72
CA GLU A 989 56.98 8.93 -9.97
C GLU A 989 57.09 10.46 -9.93
N LEU A 990 56.10 11.13 -9.34
CA LEU A 990 56.11 12.57 -9.13
C LEU A 990 57.25 13.01 -8.20
N SER A 991 57.44 12.29 -7.09
CA SER A 991 58.54 12.55 -6.14
C SER A 991 59.91 12.40 -6.80
N ASN A 992 60.10 11.32 -7.56
CA ASN A 992 61.36 11.04 -8.28
C ASN A 992 61.65 12.12 -9.33
N SER A 993 60.62 12.56 -10.07
CA SER A 993 60.75 13.61 -11.09
C SER A 993 61.16 14.96 -10.48
N ALA A 994 60.57 15.33 -9.34
CA ALA A 994 60.92 16.55 -8.62
C ALA A 994 62.37 16.54 -8.11
N GLU A 995 62.85 15.40 -7.61
CA GLU A 995 64.23 15.25 -7.15
C GLU A 995 65.24 15.33 -8.31
N MET A 996 64.93 14.67 -9.44
CA MET A 996 65.74 14.76 -10.65
C MET A 996 65.86 16.21 -11.17
N LEU A 997 64.75 16.95 -11.15
CA LEU A 997 64.74 18.36 -11.56
C LEU A 997 65.63 19.21 -10.65
N ALA A 998 65.48 19.09 -9.32
CA ALA A 998 66.29 19.81 -8.34
C ALA A 998 67.78 19.46 -8.42
N ARG A 999 68.13 18.23 -8.83
CA ARG A 999 69.52 17.84 -9.08
C ARG A 999 70.06 18.49 -10.36
N SER A 1000 69.26 18.54 -11.42
CA SER A 1000 69.64 19.16 -12.69
C SER A 1000 69.95 20.65 -12.53
N GLU A 1001 69.13 21.39 -11.78
CA GLU A 1001 69.37 22.80 -11.47
C GLU A 1001 70.69 23.01 -10.71
N ARG A 1002 70.97 22.15 -9.71
CA ARG A 1002 72.25 22.17 -8.96
C ARG A 1002 73.45 21.91 -9.85
N GLU A 1003 73.38 20.92 -10.73
CA GLU A 1003 74.47 20.59 -11.66
C GLU A 1003 74.73 21.73 -12.65
N MET A 1004 73.69 22.44 -13.10
CA MET A 1004 73.82 23.59 -13.98
C MET A 1004 74.55 24.75 -13.29
N ALA A 1005 74.15 25.09 -12.07
CA ALA A 1005 74.81 26.12 -11.27
C ALA A 1005 76.29 25.78 -10.98
N TRP A 1006 76.59 24.50 -10.73
CA TRP A 1006 77.95 24.02 -10.52
C TRP A 1006 78.86 24.21 -11.75
N ARG A 1007 78.36 23.91 -12.96
CA ARG A 1007 79.14 24.05 -14.21
C ARG A 1007 79.57 25.49 -14.47
N GLU A 1008 78.67 26.45 -14.30
CA GLU A 1008 78.98 27.87 -14.52
C GLU A 1008 80.06 28.35 -13.55
N MET A 1009 79.98 27.98 -12.27
CA MET A 1009 80.99 28.38 -11.28
C MET A 1009 82.35 27.72 -11.53
N ALA A 1010 82.39 26.43 -11.86
CA ALA A 1010 83.65 25.72 -12.10
C ALA A 1010 84.46 26.36 -13.25
N LYS A 1011 83.76 26.84 -14.30
CA LYS A 1011 84.38 27.57 -15.42
C LYS A 1011 85.05 28.85 -14.97
N GLN A 1012 84.42 29.59 -14.05
CA GLN A 1012 84.95 30.84 -13.52
C GLN A 1012 86.21 30.62 -12.66
N ILE A 1013 86.22 29.60 -11.83
CA ILE A 1013 87.36 29.30 -10.95
C ILE A 1013 88.58 28.85 -11.74
N ALA A 1014 88.37 28.09 -12.82
CA ALA A 1014 89.44 27.76 -13.74
C ALA A 1014 90.11 29.03 -14.33
N HIS A 1015 89.33 30.08 -14.62
CA HIS A 1015 89.87 31.37 -15.06
C HIS A 1015 90.64 32.10 -13.95
N GLU A 1016 90.08 32.15 -12.75
CA GLU A 1016 90.69 32.82 -11.59
C GLU A 1016 92.00 32.16 -11.14
N ILE A 1017 92.12 30.83 -11.22
CA ILE A 1017 93.36 30.09 -10.93
C ILE A 1017 94.45 30.34 -12.02
N LYS A 1018 94.05 30.46 -13.29
CA LYS A 1018 94.99 30.68 -14.40
C LYS A 1018 95.69 32.04 -14.33
N ASN A 1019 95.00 33.05 -13.79
CA ASN A 1019 95.47 34.43 -13.67
C ASN A 1019 96.73 34.60 -12.81
N PRO A 1020 96.86 34.02 -11.60
CA PRO A 1020 98.09 34.06 -10.79
C PRO A 1020 99.17 33.06 -11.26
N LEU A 1021 98.79 31.90 -11.81
CA LEU A 1021 99.74 30.87 -12.30
C LEU A 1021 100.62 31.34 -13.47
N THR A 1022 100.05 32.13 -14.37
CA THR A 1022 100.76 32.63 -15.56
C THR A 1022 101.92 33.60 -15.21
N PRO A 1023 101.70 34.68 -14.43
CA PRO A 1023 102.78 35.56 -13.98
C PRO A 1023 103.74 34.88 -13.01
N MET A 1024 103.29 33.90 -12.21
CA MET A 1024 104.22 33.09 -11.41
C MET A 1024 105.22 32.34 -12.30
N LYS A 1025 104.73 31.65 -13.35
CA LYS A 1025 105.58 30.96 -14.31
C LYS A 1025 106.55 31.91 -15.01
N LEU A 1026 106.07 33.07 -15.45
CA LEU A 1026 106.91 34.09 -16.10
C LEU A 1026 107.96 34.65 -15.13
N SER A 1027 107.60 34.88 -13.87
CA SER A 1027 108.52 35.37 -12.84
C SER A 1027 109.65 34.36 -12.58
N VAL A 1028 109.32 33.07 -12.45
CA VAL A 1028 110.33 32.00 -12.33
C VAL A 1028 111.23 31.91 -13.58
N GLN A 1029 110.65 31.99 -14.78
CA GLN A 1029 111.41 32.00 -16.03
C GLN A 1029 112.36 33.20 -16.13
N GLN A 1030 111.91 34.38 -15.71
CA GLN A 1030 112.70 35.61 -15.71
C GLN A 1030 113.80 35.57 -14.65
N LEU A 1031 113.54 34.97 -13.49
CA LEU A 1031 114.54 34.64 -12.46
C LEU A 1031 115.64 33.74 -13.04
N LEU A 1032 115.26 32.64 -13.69
CA LEU A 1032 116.19 31.69 -14.33
C LEU A 1032 117.03 32.36 -15.43
N ARG A 1033 116.41 33.22 -16.25
CA ARG A 1033 117.09 33.97 -17.30
C ARG A 1033 118.08 35.00 -16.73
N SER A 1034 117.69 35.71 -15.68
CA SER A 1034 118.52 36.74 -15.04
C SER A 1034 119.72 36.14 -14.30
N TYR A 1035 119.54 34.99 -13.64
CA TYR A 1035 120.62 34.20 -13.04
C TYR A 1035 121.63 33.71 -14.09
N LYS A 1036 121.14 33.08 -15.18
CA LYS A 1036 122.02 32.61 -16.27
C LYS A 1036 122.84 33.73 -16.93
N ASN A 1037 122.25 34.92 -17.05
CA ASN A 1037 122.87 36.06 -17.73
C ASN A 1037 123.72 36.97 -16.82
N LYS A 1038 123.88 36.63 -15.53
CA LYS A 1038 124.69 37.37 -14.53
C LYS A 1038 124.44 38.89 -14.54
N ILE A 1039 123.17 39.29 -14.62
CA ILE A 1039 122.78 40.71 -14.68
C ILE A 1039 123.16 41.40 -13.35
N PRO A 1040 123.80 42.58 -13.35
CA PRO A 1040 124.14 43.31 -12.12
C PRO A 1040 122.89 43.58 -11.27
N GLY A 1041 122.92 43.28 -9.97
CA GLY A 1041 121.78 43.47 -9.05
C GLY A 1041 120.78 42.31 -8.98
N TRP A 1042 121.12 41.12 -9.48
CA TRP A 1042 120.24 39.94 -9.49
C TRP A 1042 119.75 39.51 -8.10
N GLU A 1043 120.53 39.71 -7.03
CA GLU A 1043 120.10 39.37 -5.66
C GLU A 1043 118.83 40.13 -5.24
N ASN A 1044 118.71 41.42 -5.60
CA ASN A 1044 117.51 42.22 -5.32
C ASN A 1044 116.30 41.78 -6.18
N LEU A 1045 116.55 41.28 -7.39
CA LEU A 1045 115.51 40.73 -8.26
C LEU A 1045 114.95 39.41 -7.69
N VAL A 1046 115.82 38.58 -7.10
CA VAL A 1046 115.43 37.33 -6.43
C VAL A 1046 114.51 37.60 -5.25
N ASP A 1047 114.86 38.55 -4.38
CA ASP A 1047 114.02 38.90 -3.22
C ASP A 1047 112.65 39.45 -3.66
N LYS A 1048 112.64 40.37 -4.64
CA LYS A 1048 111.39 40.94 -5.17
C LYS A 1048 110.50 39.89 -5.84
N MET A 1049 111.06 39.02 -6.69
CA MET A 1049 110.27 37.99 -7.37
C MET A 1049 109.82 36.88 -6.43
N SER A 1050 110.63 36.51 -5.43
CA SER A 1050 110.23 35.53 -4.41
C SER A 1050 109.05 36.04 -3.58
N LYS A 1051 109.07 37.32 -3.19
CA LYS A 1051 107.94 37.97 -2.51
C LYS A 1051 106.68 37.96 -3.37
N THR A 1052 106.79 38.34 -4.65
CA THR A 1052 105.66 38.30 -5.58
C THR A 1052 105.14 36.87 -5.82
N LEU A 1053 106.02 35.86 -5.90
CA LEU A 1053 105.60 34.46 -6.01
C LEU A 1053 104.83 34.00 -4.76
N ILE A 1054 105.30 34.36 -3.57
CA ILE A 1054 104.61 34.05 -2.31
C ILE A 1054 103.23 34.72 -2.29
N GLU A 1055 103.13 36.01 -2.63
CA GLU A 1055 101.84 36.72 -2.71
C GLU A 1055 100.87 36.06 -3.70
N GLN A 1056 101.35 35.59 -4.85
CA GLN A 1056 100.52 34.90 -5.84
C GLN A 1056 100.11 33.47 -5.38
N ILE A 1057 100.96 32.78 -4.62
CA ILE A 1057 100.63 31.48 -4.01
C ILE A 1057 99.57 31.67 -2.92
N ASP A 1058 99.72 32.68 -2.06
CA ASP A 1058 98.75 33.01 -1.02
C ASP A 1058 97.39 33.39 -1.63
N ALA A 1059 97.38 34.15 -2.73
CA ALA A 1059 96.17 34.43 -3.49
C ALA A 1059 95.51 33.16 -4.05
N LEU A 1060 96.29 32.22 -4.57
CA LEU A 1060 95.78 30.94 -5.10
C LEU A 1060 95.24 30.03 -3.98
N SER A 1061 95.88 30.06 -2.81
CA SER A 1061 95.43 29.36 -1.60
C SER A 1061 94.12 29.94 -1.06
N ALA A 1062 93.96 31.27 -1.10
CA ALA A 1062 92.71 31.95 -0.78
C ALA A 1062 91.58 31.54 -1.74
N ILE A 1063 91.83 31.52 -3.07
CA ILE A 1063 90.85 31.06 -4.08
C ILE A 1063 90.43 29.61 -3.83
N ALA A 1064 91.39 28.72 -3.57
CA ALA A 1064 91.10 27.31 -3.28
C ALA A 1064 90.28 27.12 -1.99
N SER A 1065 90.56 27.93 -0.97
CA SER A 1065 89.84 27.91 0.31
C SER A 1065 88.40 28.42 0.15
N GLU A 1066 88.19 29.55 -0.54
CA GLU A 1066 86.86 30.09 -0.82
C GLU A 1066 86.03 29.16 -1.73
N PHE A 1067 86.67 28.49 -2.70
CA PHE A 1067 85.98 27.47 -3.52
C PHE A 1067 85.56 26.23 -2.72
N SER A 1068 86.45 25.70 -1.88
CA SER A 1068 86.13 24.56 -1.00
C SER A 1068 84.97 24.88 -0.07
N LEU A 1069 84.90 26.13 0.41
CA LEU A 1069 83.80 26.63 1.22
C LEU A 1069 82.47 26.74 0.46
N PHE A 1070 82.47 27.12 -0.82
CA PHE A 1070 81.25 27.08 -1.65
C PHE A 1070 80.83 25.64 -1.99
N ALA A 1071 81.79 24.78 -2.30
CA ALA A 1071 81.54 23.38 -2.67
C ALA A 1071 80.96 22.55 -1.51
N ARG A 1072 81.23 22.95 -0.26
CA ARG A 1072 80.64 22.39 0.95
C ARG A 1072 79.49 23.29 1.43
N LEU A 1073 78.31 23.07 0.88
CA LEU A 1073 77.03 23.46 1.50
C LEU A 1073 76.47 22.23 2.25
N PRO A 1074 76.90 21.94 3.49
CA PRO A 1074 76.16 21.00 4.33
C PRO A 1074 74.76 21.57 4.59
N SER A 1075 73.75 20.70 4.71
CA SER A 1075 72.42 21.13 5.14
C SER A 1075 72.55 21.93 6.44
N PRO A 1076 72.06 23.18 6.50
CA PRO A 1076 72.23 24.03 7.67
C PRO A 1076 71.63 23.34 8.90
N VAL A 1077 72.40 23.27 9.99
CA VAL A 1077 71.89 22.74 11.25
C VAL A 1077 71.22 23.89 11.97
N ILE A 1078 69.91 24.00 11.80
CA ILE A 1078 69.12 25.06 12.40
C ILE A 1078 68.97 24.78 13.89
N GLU A 1079 69.57 25.62 14.73
CA GLU A 1079 69.46 25.59 16.18
C GLU A 1079 69.02 26.96 16.72
N ARG A 1080 68.46 26.98 17.94
CA ARG A 1080 68.05 28.21 18.61
C ARG A 1080 69.30 28.89 19.18
N ILE A 1081 69.67 30.07 18.67
CA ILE A 1081 70.87 30.81 19.09
C ILE A 1081 70.54 32.22 19.58
N ASN A 1082 71.31 32.70 20.56
CA ASN A 1082 71.23 34.07 21.05
C ASN A 1082 72.07 34.99 20.14
N LEU A 1083 71.41 35.83 19.36
CA LEU A 1083 72.03 36.73 18.39
C LEU A 1083 72.90 37.81 19.04
N VAL A 1084 72.47 38.32 20.21
CA VAL A 1084 73.20 39.34 20.98
C VAL A 1084 74.54 38.79 21.44
N GLU A 1085 74.54 37.56 21.99
CA GLU A 1085 75.76 36.88 22.43
C GLU A 1085 76.76 36.69 21.27
N LYS A 1086 76.28 36.34 20.07
CA LYS A 1086 77.15 36.15 18.90
C LYS A 1086 77.68 37.45 18.34
N ALA A 1087 76.85 38.50 18.26
CA ALA A 1087 77.29 39.84 17.87
C ALA A 1087 78.37 40.37 18.83
N GLN A 1088 78.17 40.20 20.13
CA GLN A 1088 79.14 40.60 21.16
C GLN A 1088 80.45 39.79 21.04
N SER A 1089 80.37 38.48 20.81
CA SER A 1089 81.55 37.63 20.63
C SER A 1089 82.43 38.07 19.45
N VAL A 1090 81.81 38.47 18.34
CA VAL A 1090 82.54 38.98 17.16
C VAL A 1090 83.15 40.35 17.45
N VAL A 1091 82.45 41.25 18.15
CA VAL A 1091 83.02 42.55 18.53
C VAL A 1091 84.23 42.38 19.44
N GLU A 1092 84.17 41.47 20.42
CA GLU A 1092 85.28 41.22 21.34
C GLU A 1092 86.51 40.67 20.61
N LEU A 1093 86.32 39.84 19.58
CA LEU A 1093 87.40 39.31 18.74
C LEU A 1093 88.21 40.42 18.04
N TYR A 1094 87.56 41.52 17.66
CA TYR A 1094 88.20 42.62 16.91
C TYR A 1094 88.53 43.85 17.77
N LYS A 1095 88.21 43.84 19.07
CA LYS A 1095 88.37 44.98 19.98
C LYS A 1095 89.81 45.46 20.17
N GLN A 1096 90.80 44.59 19.90
CA GLN A 1096 92.24 44.91 19.94
C GLN A 1096 92.80 45.35 18.59
N SER A 1097 91.96 45.61 17.58
CA SER A 1097 92.41 46.08 16.27
C SER A 1097 92.96 47.51 16.38
N ASP A 1098 94.19 47.74 15.92
CA ASP A 1098 94.84 49.05 15.97
C ASP A 1098 94.01 50.12 15.23
N ASN A 1099 93.88 51.30 15.84
CA ASN A 1099 93.21 52.50 15.29
C ASN A 1099 91.68 52.41 15.04
N VAL A 1100 90.95 51.44 15.62
CA VAL A 1100 89.48 51.39 15.56
C VAL A 1100 88.85 51.20 16.94
N LYS A 1101 87.98 52.15 17.33
CA LYS A 1101 87.15 52.05 18.53
C LYS A 1101 85.85 51.31 18.21
N PHE A 1102 85.56 50.26 18.95
CA PHE A 1102 84.31 49.51 18.85
C PHE A 1102 83.30 49.96 19.89
N VAL A 1103 82.04 50.14 19.48
CA VAL A 1103 80.91 50.41 20.37
C VAL A 1103 79.86 49.33 20.12
N PHE A 1104 79.57 48.52 21.13
CA PHE A 1104 78.46 47.56 21.10
C PHE A 1104 77.28 48.10 21.90
N ASP A 1105 76.10 48.11 21.30
CA ASP A 1105 74.88 48.67 21.90
C ASP A 1105 73.71 47.69 21.72
N ASN A 1106 73.30 47.03 22.81
CA ASN A 1106 72.13 46.16 22.80
C ASN A 1106 70.87 46.96 23.19
N HIS A 1107 70.09 47.39 22.19
CA HIS A 1107 68.88 48.15 22.45
C HIS A 1107 67.81 47.26 23.09
N ASN A 1108 67.23 47.73 24.20
CA ASN A 1108 66.26 47.04 25.07
C ASN A 1108 66.83 45.93 25.99
N ASN A 1109 68.14 45.68 26.01
CA ASN A 1109 68.83 44.77 26.95
C ASN A 1109 68.26 43.34 27.03
N ASN A 1110 67.54 42.89 26.02
CA ASN A 1110 66.91 41.57 25.96
C ASN A 1110 67.78 40.58 25.18
N GLU A 1111 67.67 39.29 25.51
CA GLU A 1111 68.19 38.22 24.67
C GLU A 1111 67.32 38.10 23.41
N ILE A 1112 67.95 38.01 22.24
CA ILE A 1112 67.25 37.89 20.95
C ILE A 1112 67.55 36.51 20.40
N TYR A 1113 66.53 35.64 20.38
CA TYR A 1113 66.66 34.28 19.86
C TYR A 1113 66.22 34.19 18.40
N ILE A 1114 67.03 33.51 17.59
CA ILE A 1114 66.73 33.18 16.21
C ILE A 1114 66.99 31.68 15.97
N ASN A 1115 66.25 31.07 15.03
CA ASN A 1115 66.51 29.72 14.56
C ASN A 1115 67.44 29.81 13.34
N ALA A 1116 68.73 29.58 13.53
CA ALA A 1116 69.73 29.73 12.48
C ALA A 1116 70.93 28.79 12.72
N ASP A 1117 71.72 28.59 11.67
CA ASP A 1117 73.01 27.91 11.79
C ASP A 1117 74.03 28.85 12.45
N LYS A 1118 74.60 28.41 13.58
CA LYS A 1118 75.53 29.18 14.40
C LYS A 1118 76.79 29.62 13.63
N GLU A 1119 77.34 28.76 12.79
CA GLU A 1119 78.54 29.10 12.02
C GLU A 1119 78.23 30.13 10.94
N GLN A 1120 77.06 30.03 10.29
CA GLN A 1120 76.64 30.98 9.28
C GLN A 1120 76.41 32.38 9.86
N ILE A 1121 75.77 32.50 11.03
CA ILE A 1121 75.58 33.79 11.70
C ILE A 1121 76.93 34.43 12.10
N LEU A 1122 77.84 33.65 12.69
CA LEU A 1122 79.19 34.15 13.02
C LEU A 1122 79.94 34.63 11.78
N ARG A 1123 79.83 33.92 10.64
CA ARG A 1123 80.44 34.33 9.37
C ARG A 1123 79.83 35.60 8.81
N ILE A 1124 78.50 35.74 8.85
CA ILE A 1124 77.81 36.97 8.42
C ILE A 1124 78.36 38.17 9.19
N LEU A 1125 78.35 38.08 10.52
CA LEU A 1125 78.80 39.16 11.39
C LEU A 1125 80.29 39.47 11.20
N THR A 1126 81.14 38.44 11.11
CA THR A 1126 82.58 38.61 10.90
C THR A 1126 82.89 39.30 9.57
N ASN A 1127 82.21 38.91 8.48
CA ASN A 1127 82.42 39.53 7.17
C ASN A 1127 81.99 41.00 7.15
N LEU A 1128 80.86 41.32 7.78
CA LEU A 1128 80.38 42.70 7.86
C LEU A 1128 81.27 43.58 8.75
N VAL A 1129 81.70 43.09 9.92
CA VAL A 1129 82.64 43.81 10.81
C VAL A 1129 84.00 44.00 10.14
N LYS A 1130 84.53 42.96 9.47
CA LYS A 1130 85.79 43.09 8.70
C LYS A 1130 85.66 44.11 7.57
N ASN A 1131 84.52 44.13 6.87
CA ASN A 1131 84.26 45.14 5.85
C ASN A 1131 84.19 46.56 6.42
N ALA A 1132 83.57 46.73 7.60
CA ALA A 1132 83.49 47.99 8.33
C ALA A 1132 84.88 48.51 8.73
N ILE A 1133 85.75 47.66 9.28
CA ILE A 1133 87.14 48.00 9.62
C ILE A 1133 87.92 48.45 8.37
N GLN A 1134 87.81 47.68 7.29
CA GLN A 1134 88.54 47.95 6.05
C GLN A 1134 88.05 49.19 5.29
N ALA A 1135 86.88 49.73 5.62
CA ALA A 1135 86.35 50.95 5.02
C ALA A 1135 86.93 52.24 5.63
N ILE A 1136 87.67 52.12 6.74
CA ILE A 1136 88.22 53.26 7.48
C ILE A 1136 89.59 53.65 6.89
N PRO A 1137 89.79 54.91 6.43
CA PRO A 1137 91.04 55.33 5.82
C PRO A 1137 92.17 55.55 6.84
N SER A 1138 93.42 55.27 6.44
CA SER A 1138 94.61 55.44 7.27
C SER A 1138 94.79 56.89 7.72
N GLY A 1139 94.75 57.15 9.04
CA GLY A 1139 94.90 58.49 9.65
C GLY A 1139 93.62 59.09 10.24
N LYS A 1140 92.46 58.42 10.07
CA LYS A 1140 91.20 58.74 10.77
C LYS A 1140 91.04 57.81 11.98
N GLU A 1141 90.65 58.33 13.14
CA GLU A 1141 90.24 57.46 14.26
C GLU A 1141 88.97 56.70 13.86
N GLY A 1142 89.12 55.38 13.73
CA GLY A 1142 88.05 54.51 13.30
C GLY A 1142 86.99 54.32 14.37
N LEU A 1143 85.72 54.32 13.97
CA LEU A 1143 84.59 53.99 14.85
C LEU A 1143 83.70 52.97 14.14
N VAL A 1144 83.56 51.80 14.75
CA VAL A 1144 82.59 50.78 14.31
C VAL A 1144 81.57 50.58 15.42
N LYS A 1145 80.31 50.90 15.13
CA LYS A 1145 79.18 50.70 16.04
C LYS A 1145 78.37 49.48 15.61
N VAL A 1146 78.23 48.50 16.49
CA VAL A 1146 77.39 47.31 16.30
C VAL A 1146 76.20 47.41 17.24
N GLU A 1147 75.00 47.44 16.69
CA GLU A 1147 73.75 47.59 17.43
C GLU A 1147 72.80 46.43 17.15
N THR A 1148 72.10 45.94 18.18
CA THR A 1148 71.07 44.91 18.04
C THR A 1148 69.71 45.46 18.47
N TYR A 1149 68.67 45.18 17.67
CA TYR A 1149 67.29 45.59 17.94
C TYR A 1149 66.34 44.39 17.83
N ASN A 1150 65.32 44.36 18.67
CA ASN A 1150 64.16 43.49 18.50
C ASN A 1150 62.92 44.38 18.29
N TYR A 1151 62.29 44.28 17.12
CA TYR A 1151 61.13 45.08 16.75
C TYR A 1151 60.09 44.22 16.04
N SER A 1152 58.87 44.15 16.58
CA SER A 1152 57.71 43.49 15.94
C SER A 1152 58.00 42.08 15.39
N SER A 1153 58.66 41.23 16.19
CA SER A 1153 59.07 39.85 15.82
C SER A 1153 60.21 39.75 14.79
N LEU A 1154 60.94 40.85 14.55
CA LEU A 1154 62.17 40.88 13.76
C LEU A 1154 63.39 41.20 14.63
N ALA A 1155 64.44 40.41 14.47
CA ALA A 1155 65.76 40.61 15.01
C ALA A 1155 66.62 41.38 13.98
N ILE A 1156 67.10 42.57 14.35
CA ILE A 1156 67.88 43.44 13.45
C ILE A 1156 69.28 43.65 14.02
N VAL A 1157 70.31 43.35 13.23
CA VAL A 1157 71.70 43.72 13.54
C VAL A 1157 72.15 44.83 12.62
N LYS A 1158 72.61 45.93 13.21
CA LYS A 1158 73.08 47.11 12.51
C LYS A 1158 74.57 47.30 12.76
N ILE A 1159 75.38 47.33 11.70
CA ILE A 1159 76.84 47.51 11.77
C ILE A 1159 77.19 48.78 11.01
N SER A 1160 77.62 49.81 11.74
CA SER A 1160 77.91 51.15 11.22
C SER A 1160 79.40 51.47 11.33
N ASP A 1161 80.00 51.98 10.27
CA ASP A 1161 81.37 52.50 10.26
C ASP A 1161 81.38 54.01 9.98
N ASN A 1162 82.47 54.68 10.37
CA ASN A 1162 82.76 56.07 10.01
C ASN A 1162 83.77 56.18 8.86
N GLY A 1163 83.79 55.19 7.96
CA GLY A 1163 84.74 55.08 6.86
C GLY A 1163 84.46 56.02 5.69
N THR A 1164 84.92 55.65 4.49
CA THR A 1164 84.80 56.47 3.28
C THR A 1164 83.40 56.52 2.67
N GLY A 1165 82.47 55.67 3.13
CA GLY A 1165 81.19 55.44 2.44
C GLY A 1165 81.37 54.76 1.07
N ILE A 1166 80.26 54.49 0.39
CA ILE A 1166 80.20 53.81 -0.92
C ILE A 1166 79.66 54.77 -1.97
N SER A 1167 80.39 54.97 -3.08
CA SER A 1167 79.94 55.82 -4.20
C SER A 1167 78.77 55.21 -4.98
N ASP A 1168 77.94 56.05 -5.60
CA ASP A 1168 76.72 55.63 -6.32
C ASP A 1168 76.99 54.59 -7.42
N ASP A 1169 78.15 54.68 -8.10
CA ASP A 1169 78.56 53.72 -9.14
C ASP A 1169 78.86 52.31 -8.58
N VAL A 1170 79.26 52.22 -7.31
CA VAL A 1170 79.63 50.98 -6.61
C VAL A 1170 78.40 50.38 -5.92
N GLN A 1171 77.45 51.21 -5.48
CA GLN A 1171 76.23 50.80 -4.78
C GLN A 1171 75.40 49.79 -5.60
N GLN A 1172 75.23 50.01 -6.91
CA GLN A 1172 74.44 49.13 -7.78
C GLN A 1172 75.06 47.73 -7.99
N LYS A 1173 76.34 47.57 -7.68
CA LYS A 1173 77.11 46.33 -7.93
C LYS A 1173 77.51 45.62 -6.63
N LEU A 1174 77.22 46.20 -5.47
CA LEU A 1174 77.73 45.79 -4.16
C LEU A 1174 77.43 44.32 -3.78
N PHE A 1175 76.28 43.79 -4.21
CA PHE A 1175 75.87 42.39 -3.98
C PHE A 1175 75.98 41.52 -5.23
N ASN A 1176 76.63 41.99 -6.29
CA ASN A 1176 76.87 41.17 -7.48
C ASN A 1176 78.09 40.27 -7.25
N PRO A 1177 78.03 38.98 -7.65
CA PRO A 1177 79.17 38.09 -7.59
C PRO A 1177 80.40 38.68 -8.30
N ASN A 1178 81.58 38.55 -7.69
CA ASN A 1178 82.88 38.96 -8.24
C ASN A 1178 83.12 40.47 -8.37
N PHE A 1179 82.29 41.28 -7.72
CA PHE A 1179 82.51 42.71 -7.63
C PHE A 1179 83.25 43.07 -6.33
N THR A 1180 84.43 43.70 -6.47
CA THR A 1180 85.25 44.17 -5.35
C THR A 1180 85.94 45.47 -5.73
N THR A 1181 86.14 46.36 -4.76
CA THR A 1181 86.91 47.61 -4.91
C THR A 1181 88.30 47.53 -4.28
N LYS A 1182 88.68 46.36 -3.72
CA LYS A 1182 89.91 46.14 -2.95
C LYS A 1182 90.92 45.28 -3.73
N SER A 1183 92.20 45.62 -3.66
CA SER A 1183 93.29 44.83 -4.26
C SER A 1183 93.43 43.47 -3.55
N GLY A 1184 93.05 42.38 -4.22
CA GLY A 1184 93.19 41.01 -3.73
C GLY A 1184 91.94 40.35 -3.11
N GLY A 1185 90.77 40.99 -3.16
CA GLY A 1185 89.51 40.37 -2.70
C GLY A 1185 88.70 39.74 -3.84
N MET A 1186 88.11 38.56 -3.67
CA MET A 1186 87.30 37.87 -4.69
C MET A 1186 85.89 38.45 -4.90
N GLY A 1187 85.45 39.41 -4.08
CA GLY A 1187 84.10 40.00 -4.19
C GLY A 1187 82.95 39.04 -3.83
N LEU A 1188 83.25 37.89 -3.21
CA LEU A 1188 82.25 36.89 -2.83
C LEU A 1188 81.66 37.12 -1.43
N GLY A 1189 82.36 37.82 -0.54
CA GLY A 1189 81.99 37.95 0.88
C GLY A 1189 80.60 38.54 1.13
N LEU A 1190 80.25 39.66 0.47
CA LEU A 1190 78.93 40.31 0.64
C LEU A 1190 77.80 39.52 -0.06
N VAL A 1191 78.11 38.82 -1.14
CA VAL A 1191 77.17 37.94 -1.84
C VAL A 1191 76.85 36.71 -0.98
N MET A 1192 77.86 36.13 -0.34
CA MET A 1192 77.68 35.05 0.64
C MET A 1192 76.85 35.51 1.84
N VAL A 1193 77.08 36.72 2.35
CA VAL A 1193 76.23 37.31 3.40
C VAL A 1193 74.77 37.40 2.94
N LYS A 1194 74.53 37.92 1.73
CA LYS A 1194 73.17 38.01 1.17
C LYS A 1194 72.52 36.63 1.02
N ASN A 1195 73.21 35.66 0.44
CA ASN A 1195 72.67 34.32 0.24
C ASN A 1195 72.39 33.59 1.56
N MET A 1196 73.24 33.74 2.58
CA MET A 1196 72.99 33.14 3.90
C MET A 1196 71.81 33.81 4.61
N VAL A 1197 71.68 35.14 4.53
CA VAL A 1197 70.56 35.87 5.15
C VAL A 1197 69.23 35.56 4.44
N GLU A 1198 69.18 35.59 3.11
CA GLU A 1198 67.99 35.24 2.33
C GLU A 1198 67.63 33.75 2.46
N GLY A 1199 68.63 32.86 2.55
CA GLY A 1199 68.43 31.43 2.81
C GLY A 1199 67.79 31.13 4.17
N MET A 1200 67.92 32.03 5.14
CA MET A 1200 67.22 31.98 6.44
C MET A 1200 65.86 32.69 6.41
N GLY A 1201 65.39 33.14 5.25
CA GLY A 1201 64.15 33.93 5.10
C GLY A 1201 64.28 35.37 5.62
N GLY A 1202 65.50 35.88 5.80
CA GLY A 1202 65.80 37.24 6.24
C GLY A 1202 66.12 38.21 5.10
N LYS A 1203 66.50 39.43 5.45
CA LYS A 1203 66.85 40.50 4.50
C LYS A 1203 68.11 41.26 4.92
N VAL A 1204 69.02 41.52 3.98
CA VAL A 1204 70.19 42.39 4.20
C VAL A 1204 70.11 43.62 3.30
N HIS A 1205 70.39 44.80 3.86
CA HIS A 1205 70.44 46.07 3.13
C HIS A 1205 71.43 47.05 3.79
N TYR A 1206 71.65 48.22 3.20
CA TYR A 1206 72.61 49.20 3.72
C TYR A 1206 72.17 50.64 3.49
N MET A 1207 72.74 51.56 4.28
CA MET A 1207 72.68 53.01 4.09
C MET A 1207 74.11 53.55 4.12
N THR A 1208 74.47 54.39 3.16
CA THR A 1208 75.84 54.90 3.03
C THR A 1208 75.82 56.34 2.58
N LYS A 1209 76.81 57.12 3.02
CA LYS A 1209 77.03 58.48 2.55
C LYS A 1209 78.53 58.69 2.35
N LEU A 1210 78.89 59.13 1.14
CA LEU A 1210 80.28 59.30 0.75
C LEU A 1210 80.99 60.30 1.68
N GLY A 1211 82.14 59.89 2.23
CA GLY A 1211 82.94 60.64 3.20
C GLY A 1211 82.51 60.52 4.66
N GLU A 1212 81.31 60.00 4.95
CA GLU A 1212 80.77 59.87 6.31
C GLU A 1212 80.81 58.44 6.85
N GLY A 1213 80.51 57.43 6.01
CA GLY A 1213 80.57 56.01 6.38
C GLY A 1213 79.43 55.16 5.82
N THR A 1214 79.39 53.89 6.21
CA THR A 1214 78.33 52.93 5.80
C THR A 1214 77.69 52.25 7.00
N THR A 1215 76.42 51.91 6.87
CA THR A 1215 75.66 51.13 7.83
C THR A 1215 75.01 49.95 7.12
N PHE A 1216 75.31 48.72 7.53
CA PHE A 1216 74.64 47.51 7.08
C PHE A 1216 73.56 47.08 8.09
N PHE A 1217 72.43 46.61 7.58
CA PHE A 1217 71.29 46.10 8.33
C PHE A 1217 71.03 44.64 7.93
N VAL A 1218 70.97 43.75 8.92
CA VAL A 1218 70.60 42.35 8.76
C VAL A 1218 69.33 42.10 9.55
N GLU A 1219 68.24 41.77 8.87
CA GLU A 1219 66.91 41.50 9.43
C GLU A 1219 66.60 40.00 9.38
N LEU A 1220 66.26 39.41 10.52
CA LEU A 1220 65.94 37.98 10.68
C LEU A 1220 64.65 37.82 11.50
N THR A 1221 63.93 36.71 11.33
CA THR A 1221 62.71 36.43 12.11
C THR A 1221 63.08 36.00 13.52
N CYS A 1222 62.56 36.68 14.54
CA CYS A 1222 62.75 36.33 15.94
C CYS A 1222 61.85 35.13 16.30
N VAL A 1223 62.31 34.28 17.20
CA VAL A 1223 61.52 33.19 17.79
C VAL A 1223 61.42 33.40 19.29
N ASP A 1224 60.20 33.25 19.83
CA ASP A 1224 59.91 33.43 21.25
C ASP A 1224 60.59 32.38 22.15
#